data_AF-A0A5D3BL26-F1
#
_entry.id   AF-A0A5D3BL26-F1
#
_cell.length_a   1.000
_cell.length_b   1.000
_cell.length_c   1.000
_cell.angle_alpha   90.00
_cell.angle_beta   90.00
_cell.angle_gamma   90.00
#
_symmetry.space_group_name_H-M   'P 1'
#
loop_
_entity.id
_entity.type
_entity.pdbx_description
1 polymer ?
#
loop_
_entity_poly.entity_id
_entity_poly.type
_entity_poly.pdbx_seq_one_letter_code
_entity_poly.pdbx_strand_id
1 'polypeptide(L)'
;MDPSDQSSELFASFPPIPFTLFLPEENFSLNINPNSDTTINTSITPDQDSTNGSSQLFPFTVPKKRRRGRPQRSVTSFNFPPFPNGSFSGNNGIVSSSSSSASVPVSRNNVGSSSSNVPDVADEIIVINKESTAEALLALTAGFPADHLTEDEIDARVVSVIGGIEQVNYIIIRNHIIAKWRENVSNWVTKEMFIDSIPTHCHTLLDTAYNFLVSHGYINFGVAPAIKEKIPAEPSKTSVIVVGAGLAGLAAARQLMRFGFKVTVLEGRKRAGGRVYTKKMEGGNRVCAAADLGGSVLTGTLGNPLGIMARQLGYSLHKVRDKCPLYSLGGKSVDPDMDLKVETAFNHLLDKASMLRQSMGEVSVDVSLGAALETFWQAHGDAINSEEMNLFNWHLANLEYANAGLLSKLSLAFWDQDDPYDMGGDHCFLAGGNGRLVQALAENVPILFEKTVHTIRYSGHGVQVIAGNQVFEGDMALCTVPLGVLKSGSIKFIPELPQRKLDGIKRLGFGLLNKVAMLFPRVFWEMDLDTFGHLSDDPSRRGEFFLFYNYATVAGGPLLIALVAGEAAHKFESMPPTDAVTRVIEILKGIYEPQGIEVPEPIQTVCTRWASDPFSLGSYSNVAVGASGDDYDILAENVGDGRLFFAGEATTRRYPATMHGAFLSGLREAANMANYANARALKLKIDRGPSKNAHSCACLLADLFREPDLEFGSFSVIFGRKNADPKSTVILRVTFNDPQKKNHEGPNSDQRHTNKLLFQQLQSHFSQQQQLHVYTLLSRQQALELREVRGGDEMRLNYLCEKLGVRLVGRKGLGPNADSVIASIKAERGNKKPSSTYLALKSGTSKMKTSSTRNAVRRAKIVRNSTRVAAAAPVSNTPNDIKQMDQDSSATLQHLFQLYGEFTVESAPSERNFSFSGPCKLQSMDM
;
A
#
# COMPACT_ATOMS: atom_id res chain seq x y z
N MET A 1 -56.21 16.31 -12.15
CA MET A 1 -57.45 15.65 -11.69
C MET A 1 -57.09 14.22 -11.38
N ASP A 2 -57.40 13.78 -10.17
CA ASP A 2 -57.65 12.36 -9.84
C ASP A 2 -58.96 11.89 -10.54
N PRO A 3 -59.32 10.59 -10.61
CA PRO A 3 -59.17 9.63 -9.51
C PRO A 3 -58.85 8.15 -9.82
N SER A 4 -58.68 7.45 -8.70
CA SER A 4 -58.89 6.03 -8.33
C SER A 4 -60.01 5.22 -9.07
N ASP A 5 -60.23 3.92 -8.84
CA ASP A 5 -59.79 2.96 -7.80
C ASP A 5 -60.00 1.49 -8.25
N GLN A 6 -59.78 0.53 -7.33
CA GLN A 6 -60.09 -0.91 -7.36
C GLN A 6 -59.08 -1.80 -8.14
N SER A 7 -58.73 -3.01 -7.68
CA SER A 7 -59.28 -3.83 -6.58
C SER A 7 -58.20 -4.38 -5.62
N SER A 8 -58.48 -4.37 -4.32
CA SER A 8 -57.70 -5.05 -3.28
C SER A 8 -58.26 -6.44 -2.94
N GLU A 9 -57.62 -7.11 -1.96
CA GLU A 9 -58.00 -8.39 -1.32
C GLU A 9 -57.79 -9.70 -2.10
N LEU A 10 -56.65 -10.35 -1.83
CA LEU A 10 -56.59 -11.80 -1.52
C LEU A 10 -55.25 -12.14 -0.83
N PHE A 11 -55.25 -13.20 -0.02
CA PHE A 11 -54.09 -13.79 0.69
C PHE A 11 -53.39 -12.95 1.79
N ALA A 12 -54.01 -12.91 2.97
CA ALA A 12 -53.35 -12.61 4.24
C ALA A 12 -53.56 -13.75 5.25
N SER A 13 -52.89 -14.90 5.08
CA SER A 13 -52.95 -16.01 6.07
C SER A 13 -51.89 -17.13 5.86
N PHE A 14 -50.65 -16.95 6.35
CA PHE A 14 -49.74 -18.08 6.64
C PHE A 14 -48.86 -17.77 7.87
N PRO A 15 -48.61 -18.73 8.79
CA PRO A 15 -47.91 -18.50 10.06
C PRO A 15 -46.37 -18.56 9.92
N PRO A 16 -45.61 -18.03 10.89
CA PRO A 16 -44.15 -18.09 10.89
C PRO A 16 -43.63 -19.52 11.13
N ILE A 17 -42.69 -19.95 10.30
CA ILE A 17 -41.99 -21.23 10.43
C ILE A 17 -40.75 -21.03 11.34
N PRO A 18 -40.54 -21.84 12.40
CA PRO A 18 -39.40 -21.71 13.29
C PRO A 18 -38.11 -22.24 12.65
N PHE A 19 -36.99 -21.58 12.92
CA PHE A 19 -35.65 -22.10 12.60
C PHE A 19 -35.17 -23.05 13.71
N THR A 20 -34.94 -24.30 13.38
CA THR A 20 -34.19 -25.25 14.21
C THR A 20 -32.83 -25.57 13.58
N LEU A 21 -31.78 -25.49 14.39
CA LEU A 21 -30.43 -25.92 14.02
C LEU A 21 -30.37 -27.45 14.01
N PHE A 22 -29.78 -28.03 12.95
CA PHE A 22 -29.41 -29.44 12.91
C PHE A 22 -27.92 -29.59 12.64
N LEU A 23 -27.25 -30.36 13.51
CA LEU A 23 -25.91 -30.90 13.30
C LEU A 23 -26.04 -32.22 12.51
N PRO A 24 -25.07 -32.58 11.66
CA PRO A 24 -25.01 -33.89 11.05
C PRO A 24 -24.34 -34.90 12.00
N GLU A 25 -25.03 -35.99 12.32
CA GLU A 25 -24.42 -37.24 12.79
C GLU A 25 -24.19 -38.22 11.63
N GLU A 26 -23.46 -39.30 11.89
CA GLU A 26 -22.90 -40.18 10.86
C GLU A 26 -23.84 -41.29 10.34
N ASN A 27 -23.40 -41.92 9.25
CA ASN A 27 -23.65 -43.30 8.83
C ASN A 27 -25.11 -43.75 8.56
N PHE A 28 -25.36 -44.24 7.35
CA PHE A 28 -25.72 -45.66 7.18
C PHE A 28 -25.43 -46.16 5.76
N SER A 29 -24.98 -47.41 5.67
CA SER A 29 -24.60 -48.09 4.43
C SER A 29 -25.81 -48.67 3.68
N LEU A 30 -25.73 -48.78 2.36
CA LEU A 30 -26.54 -49.70 1.56
C LEU A 30 -25.63 -50.58 0.70
N ASN A 31 -25.93 -51.88 0.69
CA ASN A 31 -25.11 -52.90 0.06
C ASN A 31 -26.04 -53.95 -0.57
N ILE A 32 -26.15 -53.97 -1.90
CA ILE A 32 -26.85 -55.01 -2.66
C ILE A 32 -25.97 -55.41 -3.86
N ASN A 33 -25.56 -56.68 -3.83
CA ASN A 33 -24.90 -57.46 -4.88
C ASN A 33 -25.93 -58.57 -5.30
N PRO A 34 -25.66 -59.57 -6.18
CA PRO A 34 -24.45 -59.85 -6.96
C PRO A 34 -24.70 -60.28 -8.43
N ASN A 35 -23.60 -60.66 -9.10
CA ASN A 35 -23.41 -61.58 -10.24
C ASN A 35 -22.61 -60.93 -11.39
N SER A 36 -21.60 -61.58 -11.99
CA SER A 36 -21.10 -62.96 -11.83
C SER A 36 -19.62 -63.08 -12.18
N ASP A 37 -18.87 -63.90 -11.43
CA ASP A 37 -17.68 -64.71 -11.79
C ASP A 37 -16.47 -64.04 -12.51
N THR A 38 -15.20 -64.36 -12.20
CA THR A 38 -14.67 -65.67 -11.77
C THR A 38 -13.57 -65.59 -10.68
N THR A 39 -13.28 -66.75 -10.10
CA THR A 39 -12.30 -67.14 -9.06
C THR A 39 -10.82 -66.90 -9.46
N ILE A 40 -9.76 -67.01 -8.61
CA ILE A 40 -9.44 -68.00 -7.54
C ILE A 40 -8.59 -67.40 -6.38
N ASN A 41 -8.79 -67.98 -5.17
CA ASN A 41 -8.00 -68.04 -3.91
C ASN A 41 -6.48 -67.74 -3.98
N THR A 42 -5.80 -67.25 -2.93
CA THR A 42 -5.63 -67.80 -1.54
C THR A 42 -5.38 -66.70 -0.47
N SER A 43 -6.06 -66.64 0.69
CA SER A 43 -5.84 -67.38 1.97
C SER A 43 -4.44 -67.18 2.61
N ILE A 44 -4.22 -66.81 3.89
CA ILE A 44 -5.06 -66.75 5.11
C ILE A 44 -4.51 -65.68 6.12
N THR A 45 -5.33 -65.25 7.09
CA THR A 45 -5.07 -64.26 8.19
C THR A 45 -4.48 -64.91 9.47
N PRO A 46 -4.21 -64.22 10.62
CA PRO A 46 -4.37 -62.80 11.03
C PRO A 46 -3.01 -62.19 11.53
N ASP A 47 -2.81 -61.27 12.50
CA ASP A 47 -3.66 -60.57 13.49
C ASP A 47 -3.03 -59.28 14.10
N GLN A 48 -3.82 -58.56 14.91
CA GLN A 48 -3.50 -57.66 16.05
C GLN A 48 -2.53 -56.44 15.95
N ASP A 49 -3.16 -55.26 15.92
CA ASP A 49 -3.10 -54.17 16.93
C ASP A 49 -2.12 -52.96 16.89
N SER A 50 -2.64 -51.85 17.46
CA SER A 50 -1.97 -50.62 17.96
C SER A 50 -1.40 -49.55 16.99
N THR A 51 -2.27 -48.58 16.69
CA THR A 51 -2.03 -47.11 16.67
C THR A 51 -0.60 -46.55 16.78
N ASN A 52 -0.17 -45.78 15.76
CA ASN A 52 0.34 -44.41 15.97
C ASN A 52 0.31 -43.59 14.67
N GLY A 53 -0.24 -42.38 14.73
CA GLY A 53 -0.32 -41.47 13.57
C GLY A 53 0.90 -40.55 13.50
N SER A 54 1.52 -40.44 12.32
CA SER A 54 2.56 -39.45 12.02
C SER A 54 2.15 -38.59 10.82
N SER A 55 2.25 -37.28 10.97
CA SER A 55 1.93 -36.31 9.92
C SER A 55 3.02 -36.27 8.86
N GLN A 56 2.73 -36.73 7.64
CA GLN A 56 3.68 -36.62 6.53
C GLN A 56 3.80 -35.16 6.07
N LEU A 57 4.96 -34.56 6.32
CA LEU A 57 5.39 -33.31 5.70
C LEU A 57 5.82 -33.59 4.25
N PHE A 58 5.22 -32.90 3.29
CA PHE A 58 5.70 -32.90 1.91
C PHE A 58 7.04 -32.14 1.83
N PRO A 59 8.12 -32.73 1.27
CA PRO A 59 9.42 -32.09 1.23
C PRO A 59 9.52 -31.05 0.10
N PHE A 60 9.88 -29.81 0.46
CA PHE A 60 10.20 -28.77 -0.52
C PHE A 60 11.53 -29.07 -1.23
N THR A 61 11.50 -29.18 -2.56
CA THR A 61 12.70 -29.33 -3.40
C THR A 61 13.24 -27.96 -3.82
N VAL A 62 14.46 -27.62 -3.38
CA VAL A 62 15.12 -26.34 -3.69
C VAL A 62 15.80 -26.39 -5.07
N PRO A 63 15.43 -25.53 -6.05
CA PRO A 63 16.09 -25.49 -7.36
C PRO A 63 17.52 -24.96 -7.30
N LYS A 64 18.52 -25.80 -7.63
CA LYS A 64 19.93 -25.40 -7.68
C LYS A 64 20.31 -24.75 -9.03
N LYS A 65 20.09 -23.44 -9.20
CA LYS A 65 20.74 -22.64 -10.27
C LYS A 65 21.56 -21.48 -9.69
N ARG A 66 22.89 -21.56 -9.81
CA ARG A 66 23.84 -20.48 -9.47
C ARG A 66 23.77 -19.35 -10.52
N ARG A 67 23.12 -18.21 -10.24
CA ARG A 67 23.37 -16.97 -11.00
C ARG A 67 24.70 -16.36 -10.52
N ARG A 68 25.64 -16.11 -11.45
CA ARG A 68 26.88 -15.34 -11.21
C ARG A 68 26.60 -13.85 -11.50
N GLY A 69 27.00 -12.96 -10.60
CA GLY A 69 26.85 -11.51 -10.80
C GLY A 69 27.85 -10.89 -11.77
N ARG A 70 27.53 -9.68 -12.26
CA ARG A 70 28.44 -8.75 -12.96
C ARG A 70 28.18 -7.32 -12.44
N PRO A 71 29.04 -6.30 -12.70
CA PRO A 71 29.70 -5.62 -11.60
C PRO A 71 29.23 -4.18 -11.41
N GLN A 72 29.08 -3.76 -10.15
CA GLN A 72 29.01 -2.34 -9.80
C GLN A 72 30.40 -1.69 -9.81
N ARG A 73 30.43 -0.36 -9.94
CA ARG A 73 31.65 0.46 -9.85
C ARG A 73 32.22 0.46 -8.43
N SER A 74 33.54 0.61 -8.34
CA SER A 74 34.32 0.42 -7.10
C SER A 74 34.11 1.50 -6.04
N VAL A 75 33.86 1.06 -4.80
CA VAL A 75 34.28 1.75 -3.56
C VAL A 75 35.02 0.72 -2.69
N THR A 76 35.97 1.18 -1.87
CA THR A 76 37.00 0.34 -1.23
C THR A 76 36.47 -0.59 -0.13
N SER A 77 36.84 -1.88 -0.20
CA SER A 77 36.62 -2.89 0.84
C SER A 77 37.82 -3.05 1.78
N PHE A 78 37.56 -3.27 3.07
CA PHE A 78 38.56 -3.75 4.04
C PHE A 78 38.52 -5.28 4.15
N ASN A 79 39.70 -5.93 4.28
CA ASN A 79 39.84 -7.38 4.41
C ASN A 79 40.08 -7.80 5.87
N PHE A 80 39.54 -8.95 6.25
CA PHE A 80 40.05 -9.79 7.36
C PHE A 80 40.28 -11.24 6.85
N PRO A 81 41.28 -11.97 7.37
CA PRO A 81 41.67 -13.27 6.86
C PRO A 81 40.88 -14.45 7.47
N PRO A 82 40.76 -15.59 6.76
CA PRO A 82 40.17 -16.82 7.30
C PRO A 82 41.17 -17.66 8.12
N PHE A 83 40.67 -18.41 9.10
CA PHE A 83 41.41 -19.47 9.79
C PHE A 83 41.02 -20.87 9.24
N PRO A 84 41.89 -21.89 9.34
CA PRO A 84 41.77 -23.12 8.54
C PRO A 84 40.99 -24.26 9.23
N ASN A 85 40.46 -25.17 8.40
CA ASN A 85 39.91 -26.46 8.85
C ASN A 85 41.02 -27.44 9.25
N GLY A 86 40.76 -28.25 10.28
CA GLY A 86 41.53 -29.45 10.62
C GLY A 86 40.64 -30.69 10.65
N SER A 87 41.01 -31.73 9.91
CA SER A 87 40.27 -33.00 9.82
C SER A 87 40.88 -34.08 10.71
N PHE A 88 40.06 -34.88 11.40
CA PHE A 88 40.50 -36.17 11.94
C PHE A 88 39.43 -37.26 11.77
N SER A 89 39.89 -38.51 11.65
CA SER A 89 39.05 -39.69 11.40
C SER A 89 38.44 -40.24 12.68
N GLY A 90 37.30 -40.93 12.57
CA GLY A 90 36.58 -41.53 13.70
C GLY A 90 36.99 -42.99 14.00
N ASN A 91 36.37 -43.58 15.01
CA ASN A 91 36.34 -45.03 15.23
C ASN A 91 35.07 -45.45 15.97
N ASN A 92 34.63 -46.72 15.80
CA ASN A 92 33.43 -47.27 16.43
C ASN A 92 33.74 -47.90 17.82
N GLY A 93 32.76 -47.90 18.74
CA GLY A 93 32.96 -48.42 20.11
C GLY A 93 31.67 -48.59 20.92
N ILE A 94 30.92 -49.66 20.62
CA ILE A 94 29.67 -50.10 21.27
C ILE A 94 29.81 -50.25 22.81
N VAL A 95 28.77 -49.89 23.60
CA VAL A 95 28.11 -50.72 24.65
C VAL A 95 27.03 -49.92 25.42
N SER A 96 26.02 -50.63 25.94
CA SER A 96 24.90 -50.16 26.78
C SER A 96 25.37 -49.64 28.16
N SER A 97 24.58 -48.92 28.98
CA SER A 97 23.18 -49.16 29.32
C SER A 97 22.50 -47.99 30.05
N SER A 98 21.21 -48.18 30.33
CA SER A 98 20.34 -47.28 31.10
C SER A 98 20.75 -47.10 32.57
N SER A 99 20.56 -45.91 33.12
CA SER A 99 19.64 -45.73 34.27
C SER A 99 19.35 -44.25 34.56
N SER A 100 18.15 -43.99 35.07
CA SER A 100 17.69 -42.70 35.55
C SER A 100 17.98 -42.52 37.04
N SER A 101 18.29 -41.30 37.48
CA SER A 101 17.64 -40.67 38.64
C SER A 101 18.16 -39.25 38.82
N ALA A 102 17.29 -38.36 39.30
CA ALA A 102 17.66 -37.03 39.74
C ALA A 102 17.83 -37.04 41.27
N SER A 103 18.83 -36.33 41.79
CA SER A 103 18.84 -35.89 43.18
C SER A 103 19.61 -34.57 43.33
N VAL A 104 19.08 -33.68 44.17
CA VAL A 104 19.68 -32.40 44.56
C VAL A 104 19.90 -32.45 46.06
N PRO A 105 21.09 -32.05 46.55
CA PRO A 105 21.08 -31.13 47.68
C PRO A 105 22.16 -30.03 47.60
N VAL A 106 21.66 -28.80 47.53
CA VAL A 106 22.17 -27.56 48.14
C VAL A 106 23.30 -27.73 49.18
N SER A 107 24.42 -27.01 49.01
CA SER A 107 24.98 -26.11 50.07
C SER A 107 26.15 -25.21 49.65
N ARG A 108 25.83 -23.91 49.54
CA ARG A 108 26.55 -22.72 50.08
C ARG A 108 28.07 -22.50 49.92
N ASN A 109 28.35 -21.24 49.58
CA ASN A 109 29.49 -20.39 49.97
C ASN A 109 30.85 -20.63 49.30
N ASN A 110 31.21 -19.71 48.40
CA ASN A 110 32.23 -18.73 48.77
C ASN A 110 31.98 -17.36 48.12
N VAL A 111 32.45 -16.27 48.73
CA VAL A 111 32.33 -14.91 48.20
C VAL A 111 33.67 -14.49 47.60
N GLY A 112 33.67 -14.12 46.32
CA GLY A 112 34.84 -13.57 45.63
C GLY A 112 34.42 -12.44 44.72
N SER A 113 34.78 -11.21 45.07
CA SER A 113 34.42 -10.01 44.29
C SER A 113 35.32 -9.84 43.07
N SER A 114 34.77 -10.05 41.88
CA SER A 114 35.31 -9.49 40.63
C SER A 114 34.26 -8.60 39.99
N SER A 115 34.70 -7.44 39.49
CA SER A 115 33.82 -6.47 38.85
C SER A 115 33.35 -7.01 37.50
N SER A 116 32.07 -7.37 37.40
CA SER A 116 31.42 -7.62 36.11
C SER A 116 31.33 -6.31 35.33
N ASN A 117 32.33 -6.05 34.48
CA ASN A 117 32.11 -5.29 33.26
C ASN A 117 31.10 -6.08 32.43
N VAL A 118 29.82 -5.82 32.65
CA VAL A 118 28.75 -6.28 31.76
C VAL A 118 29.03 -5.58 30.42
N PRO A 119 29.21 -6.31 29.30
CA PRO A 119 29.31 -5.70 27.98
C PRO A 119 28.05 -4.86 27.72
N ASP A 120 28.15 -3.83 26.86
CA ASP A 120 26.95 -3.08 26.48
C ASP A 120 26.10 -3.94 25.54
N VAL A 121 25.18 -4.71 26.11
CA VAL A 121 24.38 -5.74 25.39
C VAL A 121 23.41 -5.11 24.37
N ALA A 122 23.33 -3.78 24.30
CA ALA A 122 22.65 -3.07 23.22
C ALA A 122 23.38 -3.18 21.86
N ASP A 123 24.69 -3.45 21.86
CA ASP A 123 25.56 -3.52 20.67
C ASP A 123 25.84 -4.95 20.17
N GLU A 124 25.00 -5.95 20.52
CA GLU A 124 25.15 -7.33 20.02
C GLU A 124 24.01 -7.73 19.05
N ILE A 125 24.36 -8.46 17.99
CA ILE A 125 23.38 -9.02 17.03
C ILE A 125 22.75 -10.28 17.65
N ILE A 126 21.44 -10.27 17.85
CA ILE A 126 20.74 -11.38 18.48
C ILE A 126 20.62 -12.60 17.57
N VAL A 127 20.56 -13.80 18.18
CA VAL A 127 20.30 -15.07 17.48
C VAL A 127 19.11 -15.74 18.14
N ILE A 128 17.94 -15.69 17.49
CA ILE A 128 16.68 -16.26 18.02
C ILE A 128 16.61 -17.78 17.74
N ASN A 129 17.00 -18.21 16.54
CA ASN A 129 16.95 -19.62 16.14
C ASN A 129 18.16 -20.02 15.25
N LYS A 130 18.16 -21.27 14.76
CA LYS A 130 19.19 -21.81 13.85
C LYS A 130 18.81 -21.74 12.37
N GLU A 131 17.65 -21.18 12.03
CA GLU A 131 17.03 -21.24 10.69
C GLU A 131 16.67 -19.84 10.15
N SER A 132 17.38 -18.80 10.61
CA SER A 132 17.13 -17.40 10.25
C SER A 132 17.10 -17.14 8.74
N THR A 133 17.85 -17.92 7.94
CA THR A 133 17.78 -17.90 6.47
C THR A 133 16.40 -18.32 5.93
N ALA A 134 15.75 -19.32 6.54
CA ALA A 134 14.41 -19.75 6.16
C ALA A 134 13.35 -18.73 6.58
N GLU A 135 13.50 -18.10 7.75
CA GLU A 135 12.63 -17.01 8.19
C GLU A 135 12.77 -15.77 7.30
N ALA A 136 13.98 -15.43 6.87
CA ALA A 136 14.23 -14.35 5.92
C ALA A 136 13.59 -14.63 4.54
N LEU A 137 13.56 -15.89 4.08
CA LEU A 137 12.84 -16.28 2.87
C LEU A 137 11.32 -16.22 3.05
N LEU A 138 10.79 -16.62 4.21
CA LEU A 138 9.38 -16.46 4.54
C LEU A 138 8.96 -14.98 4.62
N ALA A 139 9.82 -14.12 5.19
CA ALA A 139 9.64 -12.68 5.20
C ALA A 139 9.68 -12.07 3.79
N LEU A 140 10.59 -12.54 2.93
CA LEU A 140 10.66 -12.14 1.52
C LEU A 140 9.36 -12.49 0.77
N THR A 141 8.82 -13.70 0.99
CA THR A 141 7.49 -14.06 0.47
C THR A 141 6.33 -13.33 1.15
N ALA A 142 6.56 -12.52 2.18
CA ALA A 142 5.58 -11.60 2.76
C ALA A 142 5.77 -10.14 2.32
N GLY A 143 6.67 -9.88 1.36
CA GLY A 143 6.97 -8.54 0.86
C GLY A 143 8.02 -7.78 1.67
N PHE A 144 8.74 -8.44 2.58
CA PHE A 144 9.78 -7.83 3.40
C PHE A 144 11.18 -8.24 2.93
N PRO A 145 12.05 -7.30 2.54
CA PRO A 145 13.40 -7.63 2.12
C PRO A 145 14.21 -8.23 3.28
N ALA A 146 15.07 -9.21 2.97
CA ALA A 146 15.73 -10.05 3.97
C ALA A 146 16.69 -9.29 4.91
N ASP A 147 17.29 -8.20 4.44
CA ASP A 147 18.43 -7.49 5.05
C ASP A 147 18.21 -5.97 5.24
N HIS A 148 17.07 -5.42 4.78
CA HIS A 148 16.73 -4.02 4.96
C HIS A 148 15.26 -3.80 5.40
N LEU A 149 14.92 -2.54 5.66
CA LEU A 149 13.57 -2.08 5.99
C LEU A 149 12.81 -1.74 4.71
N THR A 150 11.48 -1.90 4.72
CA THR A 150 10.62 -1.31 3.67
C THR A 150 10.48 0.21 3.86
N GLU A 151 10.01 0.91 2.81
CA GLU A 151 9.65 2.33 2.92
C GLU A 151 8.57 2.55 3.98
N ASP A 152 7.59 1.63 4.07
CA ASP A 152 6.51 1.64 5.06
C ASP A 152 7.06 1.52 6.51
N GLU A 153 8.12 0.72 6.72
CA GLU A 153 8.81 0.58 8.00
C GLU A 153 9.65 1.82 8.37
N ILE A 154 10.27 2.45 7.38
CA ILE A 154 11.03 3.70 7.54
C ILE A 154 10.11 4.86 7.93
N ASP A 155 8.97 5.02 7.25
CA ASP A 155 7.98 6.06 7.54
C ASP A 155 7.27 5.83 8.88
N ALA A 156 7.01 4.57 9.26
CA ALA A 156 6.53 4.20 10.59
C ALA A 156 7.59 4.39 11.69
N ARG A 157 8.86 4.60 11.33
CA ARG A 157 10.02 4.78 12.22
C ARG A 157 10.19 3.64 13.21
N VAL A 158 10.23 2.42 12.67
CA VAL A 158 10.33 1.19 13.48
C VAL A 158 11.68 1.03 14.23
N VAL A 159 12.67 1.87 13.91
CA VAL A 159 13.96 2.00 14.59
C VAL A 159 14.33 3.47 14.75
N SER A 160 15.16 3.79 15.75
CA SER A 160 15.61 5.15 16.04
C SER A 160 16.60 5.72 15.01
N VAL A 161 17.44 4.85 14.42
CA VAL A 161 18.43 5.19 13.39
C VAL A 161 18.42 4.11 12.29
N ILE A 162 18.50 4.53 11.03
CA ILE A 162 18.62 3.62 9.88
C ILE A 162 20.08 3.17 9.75
N GLY A 163 20.28 1.86 9.63
CA GLY A 163 21.59 1.21 9.68
C GLY A 163 22.09 0.97 11.11
N GLY A 164 22.98 -0.02 11.26
CA GLY A 164 23.48 -0.46 12.57
C GLY A 164 22.65 -1.58 13.20
N ILE A 165 22.96 -1.90 14.45
CA ILE A 165 22.54 -3.15 15.11
C ILE A 165 21.05 -3.14 15.50
N GLU A 166 20.48 -1.97 15.83
CA GLU A 166 19.04 -1.81 16.06
C GLU A 166 18.21 -2.30 14.86
N GLN A 167 18.59 -1.91 13.64
CA GLN A 167 17.95 -2.36 12.40
C GLN A 167 18.11 -3.87 12.18
N VAL A 168 19.29 -4.43 12.41
CA VAL A 168 19.53 -5.88 12.24
C VAL A 168 18.69 -6.69 13.22
N ASN A 169 18.66 -6.30 14.49
CA ASN A 169 17.87 -6.98 15.52
C ASN A 169 16.36 -6.83 15.27
N TYR A 170 15.89 -5.65 14.84
CA TYR A 170 14.51 -5.46 14.40
C TYR A 170 14.14 -6.38 13.24
N ILE A 171 14.98 -6.48 12.20
CA ILE A 171 14.75 -7.32 11.01
C ILE A 171 14.66 -8.80 11.41
N ILE A 172 15.55 -9.28 12.29
CA ILE A 172 15.54 -10.66 12.79
C ILE A 172 14.22 -10.94 13.55
N ILE A 173 13.80 -10.05 14.45
CA ILE A 173 12.54 -10.18 15.21
C ILE A 173 11.31 -10.17 14.27
N ARG A 174 11.27 -9.22 13.33
CA ARG A 174 10.22 -9.09 12.31
C ARG A 174 10.09 -10.39 11.50
N ASN A 175 11.20 -10.91 10.99
CA ASN A 175 11.22 -12.13 10.18
C ASN A 175 10.72 -13.34 10.99
N HIS A 176 11.14 -13.46 12.25
CA HIS A 176 10.70 -14.50 13.17
C HIS A 176 9.17 -14.45 13.44
N ILE A 177 8.61 -13.26 13.69
CA ILE A 177 7.16 -13.07 13.89
C ILE A 177 6.38 -13.45 12.62
N ILE A 178 6.84 -13.03 11.44
CA ILE A 178 6.20 -13.36 10.16
C ILE A 178 6.24 -14.88 9.93
N ALA A 179 7.40 -15.52 10.12
CA ALA A 179 7.56 -16.97 9.96
C ALA A 179 6.60 -17.73 10.88
N LYS A 180 6.54 -17.36 12.17
CA LYS A 180 5.66 -17.98 13.16
C LYS A 180 4.18 -17.89 12.80
N TRP A 181 3.73 -16.79 12.20
CA TRP A 181 2.35 -16.68 11.69
C TRP A 181 2.14 -17.44 10.36
N ARG A 182 3.16 -17.50 9.49
CA ARG A 182 3.09 -18.23 8.21
C ARG A 182 2.96 -19.75 8.39
N GLU A 183 3.50 -20.31 9.49
CA GLU A 183 3.27 -21.70 9.93
C GLU A 183 1.78 -22.06 9.96
N ASN A 184 0.97 -21.26 10.67
CA ASN A 184 -0.48 -21.44 10.74
C ASN A 184 -1.22 -20.09 10.74
N VAL A 185 -1.50 -19.62 9.53
CA VAL A 185 -2.20 -18.35 9.24
C VAL A 185 -3.67 -18.32 9.72
N SER A 186 -4.23 -19.45 10.15
CA SER A 186 -5.59 -19.50 10.73
C SER A 186 -5.61 -19.19 12.22
N ASN A 187 -4.47 -19.27 12.90
CA ASN A 187 -4.31 -18.88 14.29
C ASN A 187 -4.03 -17.38 14.43
N TRP A 188 -4.36 -16.84 15.60
CA TRP A 188 -3.88 -15.52 16.03
C TRP A 188 -2.57 -15.68 16.81
N VAL A 189 -1.48 -15.11 16.30
CA VAL A 189 -0.19 -15.03 17.00
C VAL A 189 -0.20 -13.82 17.94
N THR A 190 0.16 -13.99 19.22
CA THR A 190 0.30 -12.85 20.17
C THR A 190 1.77 -12.49 20.39
N LYS A 191 2.02 -11.31 20.98
CA LYS A 191 3.39 -10.84 21.28
C LYS A 191 4.06 -11.70 22.35
N GLU A 192 3.27 -12.20 23.30
CA GLU A 192 3.71 -12.94 24.48
C GLU A 192 4.37 -14.27 24.09
N MET A 193 4.02 -14.82 22.92
CA MET A 193 4.64 -16.01 22.33
C MET A 193 6.15 -15.87 22.04
N PHE A 194 6.70 -14.66 22.06
CA PHE A 194 8.10 -14.35 21.73
C PHE A 194 8.90 -13.76 22.89
N ILE A 195 8.28 -13.54 24.06
CA ILE A 195 8.95 -12.88 25.20
C ILE A 195 10.13 -13.71 25.73
N ASP A 196 9.98 -15.03 25.74
CA ASP A 196 11.00 -15.97 26.22
C ASP A 196 12.09 -16.27 25.18
N SER A 197 11.83 -16.03 23.88
CA SER A 197 12.79 -16.28 22.79
C SER A 197 13.60 -15.04 22.39
N ILE A 198 13.17 -13.83 22.78
CA ILE A 198 13.82 -12.56 22.46
C ILE A 198 14.46 -11.97 23.72
N PRO A 199 15.76 -11.59 23.69
CA PRO A 199 16.42 -10.95 24.83
C PRO A 199 15.69 -9.71 25.36
N THR A 200 15.69 -9.53 26.68
CA THR A 200 14.92 -8.47 27.35
C THR A 200 15.28 -7.05 26.92
N HIS A 201 16.54 -6.79 26.54
CA HIS A 201 16.95 -5.50 25.99
C HIS A 201 16.32 -5.21 24.62
N CYS A 202 15.90 -6.24 23.86
CA CYS A 202 15.23 -6.13 22.57
C CYS A 202 13.69 -6.13 22.67
N HIS A 203 13.10 -6.15 23.88
CA HIS A 203 11.63 -6.20 24.03
C HIS A 203 10.91 -4.96 23.44
N THR A 204 11.58 -3.82 23.35
CA THR A 204 11.08 -2.61 22.65
C THR A 204 11.01 -2.80 21.13
N LEU A 205 11.94 -3.55 20.54
CA LEU A 205 11.93 -3.89 19.11
C LEU A 205 10.87 -4.97 18.83
N LEU A 206 10.66 -5.93 19.75
CA LEU A 206 9.51 -6.86 19.71
C LEU A 206 8.18 -6.11 19.75
N ASP A 207 8.01 -5.18 20.70
CA ASP A 207 6.82 -4.31 20.74
C ASP A 207 6.61 -3.58 19.41
N THR A 208 7.68 -3.01 18.85
CA THR A 208 7.58 -2.20 17.63
C THR A 208 7.29 -3.05 16.39
N ALA A 209 8.00 -4.16 16.19
CA ALA A 209 7.77 -5.10 15.09
C ALA A 209 6.38 -5.73 15.14
N TYR A 210 5.96 -6.24 16.31
CA TYR A 210 4.63 -6.84 16.46
C TYR A 210 3.52 -5.81 16.21
N ASN A 211 3.62 -4.61 16.80
CA ASN A 211 2.60 -3.56 16.58
C ASN A 211 2.58 -3.07 15.12
N PHE A 212 3.73 -2.95 14.45
CA PHE A 212 3.80 -2.61 13.03
C PHE A 212 3.12 -3.68 12.16
N LEU A 213 3.51 -4.95 12.32
CA LEU A 213 2.99 -6.06 11.52
C LEU A 213 1.48 -6.28 11.71
N VAL A 214 0.97 -6.16 12.95
CA VAL A 214 -0.46 -6.28 13.23
C VAL A 214 -1.23 -5.07 12.69
N SER A 215 -0.74 -3.84 12.86
CA SER A 215 -1.49 -2.63 12.47
C SER A 215 -1.62 -2.48 10.95
N HIS A 216 -0.53 -2.67 10.20
CA HIS A 216 -0.57 -2.62 8.73
C HIS A 216 -1.18 -3.89 8.11
N GLY A 217 -1.38 -4.95 8.92
CA GLY A 217 -2.09 -6.15 8.50
C GLY A 217 -1.24 -7.13 7.70
N TYR A 218 0.06 -7.20 7.99
CA TYR A 218 0.97 -8.21 7.43
C TYR A 218 0.85 -9.57 8.13
N ILE A 219 0.39 -9.58 9.39
CA ILE A 219 0.03 -10.78 10.16
C ILE A 219 -1.37 -10.63 10.77
N ASN A 220 -1.94 -11.74 11.25
CA ASN A 220 -3.23 -11.76 11.96
C ASN A 220 -4.39 -11.10 11.19
N PHE A 221 -4.41 -11.26 9.85
CA PHE A 221 -5.44 -10.71 8.96
C PHE A 221 -6.31 -11.81 8.33
N GLY A 222 -7.47 -11.43 7.79
CA GLY A 222 -8.34 -12.30 7.01
C GLY A 222 -9.63 -12.69 7.73
N VAL A 223 -9.94 -14.00 7.71
CA VAL A 223 -11.29 -14.54 7.91
C VAL A 223 -11.36 -15.82 8.75
N ALA A 224 -10.24 -16.37 9.22
CA ALA A 224 -10.25 -17.52 10.13
C ALA A 224 -10.96 -17.22 11.47
N PRO A 225 -11.55 -18.22 12.16
CA PRO A 225 -12.32 -18.00 13.40
C PRO A 225 -11.55 -17.24 14.50
N ALA A 226 -10.33 -17.67 14.82
CA ALA A 226 -9.48 -17.03 15.83
C ALA A 226 -9.08 -15.58 15.49
N ILE A 227 -9.27 -15.15 14.23
CA ILE A 227 -9.07 -13.77 13.76
C ILE A 227 -10.38 -12.98 13.82
N LYS A 228 -11.51 -13.59 13.43
CA LYS A 228 -12.86 -13.03 13.62
C LYS A 228 -13.14 -12.70 15.09
N GLU A 229 -12.75 -13.58 16.01
CA GLU A 229 -12.88 -13.43 17.46
C GLU A 229 -12.11 -12.23 18.06
N LYS A 230 -11.17 -11.62 17.33
CA LYS A 230 -10.48 -10.39 17.78
C LYS A 230 -11.15 -9.11 17.31
N ILE A 231 -12.29 -9.19 16.62
CA ILE A 231 -13.14 -8.03 16.34
C ILE A 231 -13.99 -7.77 17.60
N PRO A 232 -13.89 -6.60 18.25
CA PRO A 232 -14.73 -6.26 19.39
C PRO A 232 -16.21 -6.27 19.01
N ALA A 233 -17.06 -6.85 19.88
CA ALA A 233 -18.51 -6.91 19.67
C ALA A 233 -19.16 -5.50 19.62
N GLU A 234 -18.64 -4.56 20.40
CA GLU A 234 -19.10 -3.16 20.45
C GLU A 234 -17.94 -2.21 20.08
N PRO A 235 -18.20 -1.14 19.30
CA PRO A 235 -17.17 -0.18 18.92
C PRO A 235 -16.76 0.72 20.08
N SER A 236 -15.46 0.93 20.24
CA SER A 236 -14.84 1.75 21.31
C SER A 236 -14.17 3.03 20.80
N LYS A 237 -14.20 3.27 19.49
CA LYS A 237 -13.62 4.45 18.82
C LYS A 237 -14.66 5.17 17.95
N THR A 238 -14.19 6.25 17.32
CA THR A 238 -14.94 7.11 16.41
C THR A 238 -15.56 6.37 15.22
N SER A 239 -16.41 7.09 14.50
CA SER A 239 -17.22 6.58 13.39
C SER A 239 -16.51 6.72 12.03
N VAL A 240 -16.65 5.71 11.17
CA VAL A 240 -16.05 5.68 9.83
C VAL A 240 -17.06 5.22 8.78
N ILE A 241 -17.21 6.01 7.72
CA ILE A 241 -18.02 5.64 6.55
C ILE A 241 -17.08 5.15 5.44
N VAL A 242 -17.29 3.93 4.96
CA VAL A 242 -16.59 3.37 3.81
C VAL A 242 -17.51 3.44 2.60
N VAL A 243 -17.04 3.99 1.48
CA VAL A 243 -17.81 4.07 0.22
C VAL A 243 -17.28 3.01 -0.74
N GLY A 244 -18.13 2.03 -1.05
CA GLY A 244 -17.82 0.82 -1.82
C GLY A 244 -17.54 -0.40 -0.92
N ALA A 245 -18.17 -1.53 -1.25
CA ALA A 245 -17.95 -2.85 -0.64
C ALA A 245 -17.15 -3.78 -1.57
N GLY A 246 -16.22 -3.23 -2.35
CA GLY A 246 -15.17 -3.98 -3.05
C GLY A 246 -14.09 -4.48 -2.08
N LEU A 247 -13.10 -5.25 -2.56
CA LEU A 247 -12.06 -5.83 -1.70
C LEU A 247 -11.34 -4.79 -0.81
N ALA A 248 -11.04 -3.60 -1.34
CA ALA A 248 -10.44 -2.50 -0.57
C ALA A 248 -11.33 -2.05 0.60
N GLY A 249 -12.60 -1.75 0.32
CA GLY A 249 -13.57 -1.31 1.33
C GLY A 249 -13.87 -2.39 2.37
N LEU A 250 -13.95 -3.66 1.96
CA LEU A 250 -14.15 -4.80 2.88
C LEU A 250 -12.92 -5.06 3.77
N ALA A 251 -11.71 -5.07 3.19
CA ALA A 251 -10.48 -5.23 3.96
C ALA A 251 -10.31 -4.10 4.99
N ALA A 252 -10.52 -2.85 4.56
CA ALA A 252 -10.49 -1.70 5.44
C ALA A 252 -11.56 -1.79 6.55
N ALA A 253 -12.81 -2.12 6.20
CA ALA A 253 -13.90 -2.22 7.16
C ALA A 253 -13.60 -3.24 8.27
N ARG A 254 -13.16 -4.46 7.91
CA ARG A 254 -12.79 -5.49 8.90
C ARG A 254 -11.62 -5.04 9.79
N GLN A 255 -10.59 -4.45 9.21
CA GLN A 255 -9.40 -3.97 9.93
C GLN A 255 -9.75 -2.81 10.88
N LEU A 256 -10.60 -1.89 10.46
CA LEU A 256 -11.13 -0.79 11.28
C LEU A 256 -12.04 -1.30 12.42
N MET A 257 -12.94 -2.25 12.15
CA MET A 257 -13.76 -2.90 13.17
C MET A 257 -12.87 -3.61 14.21
N ARG A 258 -11.84 -4.35 13.78
CA ARG A 258 -10.82 -4.96 14.66
C ARG A 258 -10.07 -3.93 15.50
N PHE A 259 -9.87 -2.71 14.99
CA PHE A 259 -9.34 -1.59 15.78
C PHE A 259 -10.37 -0.88 16.67
N GLY A 260 -11.64 -1.31 16.69
CA GLY A 260 -12.70 -0.77 17.52
C GLY A 260 -13.47 0.42 16.93
N PHE A 261 -13.28 0.78 15.66
CA PHE A 261 -14.06 1.86 15.03
C PHE A 261 -15.50 1.44 14.73
N LYS A 262 -16.45 2.37 14.87
CA LYS A 262 -17.83 2.18 14.41
C LYS A 262 -17.87 2.36 12.88
N VAL A 263 -17.81 1.26 12.13
CA VAL A 263 -17.83 1.29 10.67
C VAL A 263 -19.27 1.22 10.14
N THR A 264 -19.52 1.88 9.00
CA THR A 264 -20.67 1.63 8.12
C THR A 264 -20.18 1.66 6.67
N VAL A 265 -20.52 0.65 5.86
CA VAL A 265 -20.16 0.59 4.43
C VAL A 265 -21.38 0.95 3.58
N LEU A 266 -21.22 1.84 2.60
CA LEU A 266 -22.25 2.21 1.63
C LEU A 266 -21.87 1.63 0.26
N GLU A 267 -22.71 0.76 -0.28
CA GLU A 267 -22.49 0.11 -1.59
C GLU A 267 -23.62 0.47 -2.54
N GLY A 268 -23.30 0.94 -3.74
CA GLY A 268 -24.31 1.35 -4.74
C GLY A 268 -25.03 0.18 -5.38
N ARG A 269 -24.38 -0.99 -5.46
CA ARG A 269 -24.93 -2.24 -5.97
C ARG A 269 -25.78 -2.96 -4.91
N LYS A 270 -26.58 -3.93 -5.36
CA LYS A 270 -27.26 -4.94 -4.50
C LYS A 270 -26.37 -6.11 -4.05
N ARG A 271 -25.04 -5.97 -4.10
CA ARG A 271 -24.07 -7.01 -3.74
C ARG A 271 -22.72 -6.41 -3.38
N ALA A 272 -21.94 -7.12 -2.56
CA ALA A 272 -20.54 -6.81 -2.31
C ALA A 272 -19.61 -7.23 -3.47
N GLY A 273 -18.31 -6.99 -3.32
CA GLY A 273 -17.23 -7.42 -4.21
C GLY A 273 -16.89 -6.43 -5.32
N GLY A 274 -17.85 -5.61 -5.77
CA GLY A 274 -17.65 -4.64 -6.84
C GLY A 274 -17.17 -5.31 -8.12
N ARG A 275 -15.91 -5.07 -8.51
CA ARG A 275 -15.23 -5.67 -9.67
C ARG A 275 -14.72 -7.10 -9.45
N VAL A 276 -14.78 -7.63 -8.23
CA VAL A 276 -14.74 -9.09 -7.99
C VAL A 276 -16.18 -9.58 -7.99
N TYR A 277 -16.53 -10.39 -8.98
CA TYR A 277 -17.90 -10.84 -9.19
C TYR A 277 -17.95 -12.24 -9.81
N THR A 278 -18.24 -13.23 -8.96
CA THR A 278 -18.71 -14.54 -9.40
C THR A 278 -20.23 -14.49 -9.57
N LYS A 279 -20.74 -14.97 -10.70
CA LYS A 279 -22.15 -15.30 -10.89
C LYS A 279 -22.30 -16.82 -10.86
N LYS A 280 -23.20 -17.33 -10.02
CA LYS A 280 -23.68 -18.71 -10.15
C LYS A 280 -24.51 -18.79 -11.43
N MET A 281 -24.07 -19.61 -12.36
CA MET A 281 -24.78 -19.95 -13.59
C MET A 281 -25.46 -21.30 -13.39
N GLU A 282 -26.69 -21.44 -13.88
CA GLU A 282 -27.54 -22.61 -13.68
C GLU A 282 -28.30 -22.92 -14.97
N GLY A 283 -28.45 -24.21 -15.25
CA GLY A 283 -29.18 -24.74 -16.39
C GLY A 283 -30.10 -25.90 -16.00
N GLY A 284 -30.80 -26.45 -17.00
CA GLY A 284 -31.56 -27.69 -16.85
C GLY A 284 -30.69 -28.85 -16.36
N ASN A 285 -31.33 -29.93 -15.89
CA ASN A 285 -30.67 -31.17 -15.45
C ASN A 285 -29.64 -30.98 -14.32
N ARG A 286 -29.82 -29.95 -13.46
CA ARG A 286 -28.94 -29.60 -12.31
C ARG A 286 -27.52 -29.15 -12.69
N VAL A 287 -27.24 -28.86 -13.96
CA VAL A 287 -25.95 -28.31 -14.38
C VAL A 287 -25.80 -26.89 -13.79
N CYS A 288 -24.71 -26.65 -13.06
CA CYS A 288 -24.40 -25.31 -12.53
C CYS A 288 -22.88 -25.06 -12.50
N ALA A 289 -22.48 -23.79 -12.53
CA ALA A 289 -21.08 -23.39 -12.50
C ALA A 289 -20.89 -22.00 -11.84
N ALA A 290 -19.72 -21.79 -11.23
CA ALA A 290 -19.30 -20.50 -10.69
C ALA A 290 -18.46 -19.70 -11.73
N ALA A 291 -19.06 -18.69 -12.36
CA ALA A 291 -18.41 -17.88 -13.40
C ALA A 291 -17.86 -16.55 -12.87
N ASP A 292 -16.54 -16.35 -12.89
CA ASP A 292 -15.92 -15.07 -12.53
C ASP A 292 -15.97 -14.08 -13.70
N LEU A 293 -16.96 -13.20 -13.65
CA LEU A 293 -17.21 -12.15 -14.65
C LEU A 293 -16.26 -10.94 -14.47
N GLY A 294 -15.65 -10.82 -13.29
CA GLY A 294 -14.68 -9.77 -12.95
C GLY A 294 -13.28 -10.33 -12.73
N GLY A 295 -12.63 -9.98 -11.61
CA GLY A 295 -11.34 -10.56 -11.23
C GLY A 295 -11.38 -12.09 -11.12
N SER A 296 -10.56 -12.78 -11.94
CA SER A 296 -10.50 -14.25 -12.07
C SER A 296 -9.26 -14.88 -11.43
N VAL A 297 -8.08 -14.33 -11.71
CA VAL A 297 -6.79 -14.97 -11.41
C VAL A 297 -6.22 -14.40 -10.11
N LEU A 298 -5.78 -15.27 -9.21
CA LEU A 298 -4.85 -14.92 -8.14
C LEU A 298 -3.44 -14.96 -8.76
N THR A 299 -2.96 -13.79 -9.17
CA THR A 299 -1.58 -13.60 -9.65
C THR A 299 -0.62 -13.80 -8.49
N GLY A 300 0.15 -14.89 -8.54
CA GLY A 300 1.08 -15.26 -7.48
C GLY A 300 0.41 -15.92 -6.27
N THR A 301 1.18 -16.75 -5.56
CA THR A 301 0.70 -17.54 -4.42
C THR A 301 1.57 -17.42 -3.16
N LEU A 302 2.84 -17.01 -3.28
CA LEU A 302 3.74 -16.86 -2.12
C LEU A 302 3.46 -15.56 -1.37
N GLY A 303 3.33 -14.44 -2.12
CA GLY A 303 3.04 -13.09 -1.59
C GLY A 303 1.56 -12.72 -1.49
N ASN A 304 0.70 -13.41 -2.22
CA ASN A 304 -0.67 -12.95 -2.41
C ASN A 304 -1.56 -13.19 -1.17
N PRO A 305 -2.06 -12.13 -0.49
CA PRO A 305 -2.87 -12.27 0.72
C PRO A 305 -4.21 -12.98 0.44
N LEU A 306 -4.68 -13.01 -0.81
CA LEU A 306 -5.89 -13.74 -1.18
C LEU A 306 -5.68 -15.26 -1.17
N GLY A 307 -4.45 -15.73 -1.47
CA GLY A 307 -4.07 -17.14 -1.31
C GLY A 307 -4.03 -17.56 0.16
N ILE A 308 -3.61 -16.66 1.05
CA ILE A 308 -3.68 -16.86 2.51
C ILE A 308 -5.14 -16.99 2.97
N MET A 309 -6.05 -16.15 2.48
CA MET A 309 -7.48 -16.28 2.80
C MET A 309 -8.11 -17.56 2.22
N ALA A 310 -7.73 -17.98 1.01
CA ALA A 310 -8.17 -19.26 0.44
C ALA A 310 -7.76 -20.43 1.35
N ARG A 311 -6.51 -20.41 1.86
CA ARG A 311 -5.99 -21.39 2.83
C ARG A 311 -6.74 -21.33 4.17
N GLN A 312 -7.06 -20.14 4.70
CA GLN A 312 -7.89 -19.97 5.91
C GLN A 312 -9.31 -20.51 5.76
N LEU A 313 -9.85 -20.53 4.53
CA LEU A 313 -11.20 -21.03 4.21
C LEU A 313 -11.23 -22.49 3.76
N GLY A 314 -10.07 -23.17 3.70
CA GLY A 314 -9.97 -24.56 3.24
C GLY A 314 -10.24 -24.74 1.74
N TYR A 315 -10.13 -23.69 0.92
CA TYR A 315 -10.35 -23.77 -0.52
C TYR A 315 -9.07 -24.13 -1.28
N SER A 316 -9.19 -25.08 -2.20
CA SER A 316 -8.11 -25.41 -3.13
C SER A 316 -7.86 -24.28 -4.13
N LEU A 317 -6.59 -24.04 -4.42
CA LEU A 317 -6.12 -23.20 -5.50
C LEU A 317 -5.65 -24.11 -6.63
N HIS A 318 -6.24 -23.94 -7.82
CA HIS A 318 -5.87 -24.67 -9.01
C HIS A 318 -4.85 -23.83 -9.79
N LYS A 319 -3.61 -24.32 -9.95
CA LYS A 319 -2.61 -23.67 -10.82
C LYS A 319 -3.19 -23.56 -12.23
N VAL A 320 -3.13 -22.36 -12.81
CA VAL A 320 -3.33 -22.18 -14.25
C VAL A 320 -2.18 -22.88 -14.97
N ARG A 321 -2.49 -23.92 -15.73
CA ARG A 321 -1.51 -24.71 -16.50
C ARG A 321 -0.91 -23.87 -17.63
N ASP A 322 0.38 -24.04 -17.82
CA ASP A 322 1.20 -23.20 -18.71
C ASP A 322 0.96 -23.53 -20.21
N LYS A 323 0.30 -24.66 -20.53
CA LYS A 323 -0.14 -25.07 -21.89
C LYS A 323 -1.35 -24.24 -22.34
N CYS A 324 -1.15 -23.39 -23.34
CA CYS A 324 -2.18 -22.63 -24.06
C CYS A 324 -2.03 -22.82 -25.58
N PRO A 325 -2.70 -23.79 -26.22
CA PRO A 325 -2.63 -23.96 -27.67
C PRO A 325 -3.39 -22.83 -28.38
N LEU A 326 -2.87 -22.42 -29.54
CA LEU A 326 -3.48 -21.40 -30.38
C LEU A 326 -4.12 -22.05 -31.61
N TYR A 327 -5.33 -21.63 -31.95
CA TYR A 327 -6.07 -22.11 -33.11
C TYR A 327 -6.15 -21.04 -34.21
N SER A 328 -5.77 -21.44 -35.43
CA SER A 328 -5.97 -20.67 -36.65
C SER A 328 -7.47 -20.46 -36.96
N LEU A 329 -7.76 -19.51 -37.86
CA LEU A 329 -9.12 -19.23 -38.36
C LEU A 329 -9.83 -20.44 -38.97
N GLY A 330 -9.06 -21.44 -39.43
CA GLY A 330 -9.57 -22.71 -39.95
C GLY A 330 -9.69 -23.82 -38.90
N GLY A 331 -9.63 -23.48 -37.61
CA GLY A 331 -9.77 -24.40 -36.48
C GLY A 331 -8.57 -25.31 -36.20
N LYS A 332 -7.53 -25.27 -37.04
CA LYS A 332 -6.31 -26.07 -36.85
C LYS A 332 -5.45 -25.45 -35.75
N SER A 333 -4.82 -26.30 -34.94
CA SER A 333 -3.71 -25.87 -34.08
C SER A 333 -2.63 -25.20 -34.91
N VAL A 334 -2.07 -24.12 -34.38
CA VAL A 334 -0.85 -23.48 -34.86
C VAL A 334 0.33 -24.45 -34.73
N ASP A 335 1.33 -24.29 -35.59
CA ASP A 335 2.61 -25.00 -35.53
C ASP A 335 3.48 -24.48 -34.35
N PRO A 336 3.92 -25.34 -33.40
CA PRO A 336 4.67 -24.90 -32.23
C PRO A 336 6.01 -24.21 -32.54
N ASP A 337 6.69 -24.54 -33.64
CA ASP A 337 7.94 -23.88 -34.01
C ASP A 337 7.66 -22.47 -34.55
N MET A 338 6.51 -22.26 -35.21
CA MET A 338 6.05 -20.95 -35.66
C MET A 338 5.56 -20.08 -34.49
N ASP A 339 4.83 -20.67 -33.54
CA ASP A 339 4.38 -19.99 -32.31
C ASP A 339 5.61 -19.46 -31.51
N LEU A 340 6.56 -20.35 -31.19
CA LEU A 340 7.80 -20.01 -30.51
C LEU A 340 8.65 -18.96 -31.26
N LYS A 341 8.68 -19.02 -32.60
CA LYS A 341 9.36 -18.02 -33.45
C LYS A 341 8.70 -16.65 -33.30
N VAL A 342 7.38 -16.56 -33.38
CA VAL A 342 6.65 -15.27 -33.29
C VAL A 342 6.68 -14.72 -31.87
N GLU A 343 6.56 -15.56 -30.85
CA GLU A 343 6.70 -15.15 -29.45
C GLU A 343 8.12 -14.59 -29.18
N THR A 344 9.16 -15.26 -29.69
CA THR A 344 10.55 -14.78 -29.58
C THR A 344 10.73 -13.43 -30.27
N ALA A 345 10.13 -13.23 -31.45
CA ALA A 345 10.18 -11.94 -32.16
C ALA A 345 9.42 -10.83 -31.41
N PHE A 346 8.25 -11.14 -30.84
CA PHE A 346 7.45 -10.23 -30.02
C PHE A 346 8.19 -9.80 -28.74
N ASN A 347 8.78 -10.76 -28.01
CA ASN A 347 9.58 -10.47 -26.83
C ASN A 347 10.81 -9.61 -27.18
N HIS A 348 11.46 -9.86 -28.31
CA HIS A 348 12.58 -9.02 -28.79
C HIS A 348 12.15 -7.59 -29.20
N LEU A 349 10.90 -7.39 -29.62
CA LEU A 349 10.34 -6.05 -29.88
C LEU A 349 10.05 -5.29 -28.57
N LEU A 350 9.65 -5.99 -27.50
CA LEU A 350 9.55 -5.40 -26.16
C LEU A 350 10.93 -5.03 -25.59
N ASP A 351 11.97 -5.86 -25.81
CA ASP A 351 13.37 -5.50 -25.50
C ASP A 351 13.79 -4.22 -26.24
N LYS A 352 13.50 -4.11 -27.55
CA LYS A 352 13.78 -2.90 -28.34
C LYS A 352 13.02 -1.67 -27.81
N ALA A 353 11.76 -1.81 -27.40
CA ALA A 353 11.01 -0.74 -26.75
C ALA A 353 11.64 -0.34 -25.41
N SER A 354 12.10 -1.32 -24.62
CA SER A 354 12.80 -1.11 -23.36
C SER A 354 14.16 -0.41 -23.54
N MET A 355 14.86 -0.63 -24.66
CA MET A 355 16.06 0.10 -25.05
C MET A 355 15.74 1.52 -25.56
N LEU A 356 14.66 1.70 -26.33
CA LEU A 356 14.25 3.00 -26.86
C LEU A 356 13.84 3.99 -25.77
N ARG A 357 13.09 3.57 -24.75
CA ARG A 357 12.78 4.45 -23.60
C ARG A 357 14.05 4.92 -22.88
N GLN A 358 15.07 4.06 -22.79
CA GLN A 358 16.35 4.39 -22.16
C GLN A 358 17.17 5.42 -22.97
N SER A 359 17.09 5.39 -24.31
CA SER A 359 17.76 6.39 -25.15
C SER A 359 16.98 7.70 -25.28
N MET A 360 15.64 7.66 -25.23
CA MET A 360 14.79 8.85 -25.27
C MET A 360 14.71 9.61 -23.96
N GLY A 361 14.96 8.96 -22.81
CA GLY A 361 14.93 9.60 -21.50
C GLY A 361 13.56 10.21 -21.17
N GLU A 362 13.54 11.46 -20.71
CA GLU A 362 12.31 12.19 -20.34
C GLU A 362 11.28 12.27 -21.50
N VAL A 363 11.73 12.26 -22.77
CA VAL A 363 10.85 12.34 -23.95
C VAL A 363 9.98 11.07 -24.10
N SER A 364 10.39 9.93 -23.52
CA SER A 364 9.62 8.68 -23.59
C SER A 364 8.26 8.74 -22.84
N VAL A 365 8.04 9.75 -21.99
CA VAL A 365 6.79 9.93 -21.22
C VAL A 365 5.62 10.36 -22.10
N ASP A 366 5.90 11.06 -23.20
CA ASP A 366 4.92 11.54 -24.18
C ASP A 366 4.69 10.55 -25.34
N VAL A 367 5.37 9.39 -25.33
CA VAL A 367 5.30 8.36 -26.39
C VAL A 367 4.49 7.15 -25.94
N SER A 368 3.67 6.59 -26.83
CA SER A 368 2.92 5.36 -26.56
C SER A 368 3.71 4.10 -26.89
N LEU A 369 3.45 3.03 -26.15
CA LEU A 369 4.02 1.70 -26.42
C LEU A 369 3.62 1.20 -27.82
N GLY A 370 2.39 1.48 -28.23
CA GLY A 370 1.89 1.19 -29.59
C GLY A 370 2.73 1.86 -30.68
N ALA A 371 2.99 3.16 -30.56
CA ALA A 371 3.81 3.88 -31.56
C ALA A 371 5.24 3.32 -31.67
N ALA A 372 5.84 2.88 -30.56
CA ALA A 372 7.15 2.22 -30.59
C ALA A 372 7.10 0.86 -31.31
N LEU A 373 6.13 0.00 -30.96
CA LEU A 373 5.96 -1.32 -31.58
C LEU A 373 5.63 -1.21 -33.07
N GLU A 374 4.75 -0.28 -33.46
CA GLU A 374 4.41 0.01 -34.87
C GLU A 374 5.64 0.52 -35.66
N THR A 375 6.48 1.36 -35.05
CA THR A 375 7.72 1.86 -35.68
C THR A 375 8.70 0.73 -35.93
N PHE A 376 8.94 -0.16 -34.95
CA PHE A 376 9.82 -1.31 -35.14
C PHE A 376 9.26 -2.31 -36.15
N TRP A 377 7.92 -2.48 -36.21
CA TRP A 377 7.27 -3.33 -37.20
C TRP A 377 7.50 -2.80 -38.63
N GLN A 378 7.24 -1.51 -38.86
CA GLN A 378 7.46 -0.87 -40.16
C GLN A 378 8.91 -0.94 -40.66
N ALA A 379 9.88 -1.08 -39.75
CA ALA A 379 11.30 -1.20 -40.09
C ALA A 379 11.81 -2.64 -40.29
N HIS A 380 11.01 -3.67 -39.96
CA HIS A 380 11.45 -5.07 -39.93
C HIS A 380 10.43 -6.11 -40.46
N GLY A 381 9.20 -5.69 -40.81
CA GLY A 381 8.08 -6.59 -41.10
C GLY A 381 8.03 -7.22 -42.49
N ASP A 382 8.88 -6.80 -43.43
CA ASP A 382 8.81 -7.13 -44.88
C ASP A 382 8.98 -8.62 -45.24
N ALA A 383 9.25 -9.49 -44.27
CA ALA A 383 9.53 -10.92 -44.46
C ALA A 383 8.53 -11.87 -43.77
N ILE A 384 7.40 -11.36 -43.29
CA ILE A 384 6.47 -12.08 -42.40
C ILE A 384 5.20 -12.52 -43.16
N ASN A 385 4.78 -13.78 -42.96
CA ASN A 385 3.60 -14.34 -43.62
C ASN A 385 2.28 -14.01 -42.89
N SER A 386 1.14 -14.29 -43.52
CA SER A 386 -0.18 -13.93 -42.98
C SER A 386 -0.54 -14.64 -41.66
N GLU A 387 -0.08 -15.87 -41.44
CA GLU A 387 -0.35 -16.61 -40.20
C GLU A 387 0.55 -16.14 -39.06
N GLU A 388 1.82 -15.83 -39.35
CA GLU A 388 2.74 -15.16 -38.41
C GLU A 388 2.26 -13.76 -38.02
N MET A 389 1.68 -13.00 -38.97
CA MET A 389 1.01 -11.72 -38.69
C MET A 389 -0.19 -11.88 -37.75
N ASN A 390 -0.98 -12.94 -37.92
CA ASN A 390 -2.16 -13.20 -37.08
C ASN A 390 -1.75 -13.63 -35.66
N LEU A 391 -0.66 -14.41 -35.52
CA LEU A 391 0.00 -14.71 -34.24
C LEU A 391 0.54 -13.44 -33.57
N PHE A 392 1.23 -12.58 -34.32
CA PHE A 392 1.77 -11.33 -33.78
C PHE A 392 0.64 -10.40 -33.27
N ASN A 393 -0.46 -10.30 -34.01
CA ASN A 393 -1.66 -9.60 -33.55
C ASN A 393 -2.29 -10.24 -32.31
N TRP A 394 -2.21 -11.56 -32.15
CA TRP A 394 -2.68 -12.25 -30.95
C TRP A 394 -1.81 -11.94 -29.71
N HIS A 395 -0.47 -11.88 -29.82
CA HIS A 395 0.37 -11.42 -28.70
C HIS A 395 0.11 -9.94 -28.36
N LEU A 396 -0.12 -9.08 -29.35
CA LEU A 396 -0.55 -7.69 -29.12
C LEU A 396 -1.91 -7.65 -28.38
N ALA A 397 -2.86 -8.53 -28.73
CA ALA A 397 -4.14 -8.65 -28.03
C ALA A 397 -3.99 -9.13 -26.57
N ASN A 398 -3.06 -10.06 -26.30
CA ASN A 398 -2.72 -10.50 -24.95
C ASN A 398 -2.11 -9.35 -24.12
N LEU A 399 -1.23 -8.54 -24.71
CA LEU A 399 -0.69 -7.32 -24.08
C LEU A 399 -1.77 -6.27 -23.78
N GLU A 400 -2.72 -6.09 -24.69
CA GLU A 400 -3.91 -5.24 -24.48
C GLU A 400 -4.85 -5.81 -23.40
N TYR A 401 -4.94 -7.13 -23.26
CA TYR A 401 -5.68 -7.81 -22.18
C TYR A 401 -5.01 -7.57 -20.81
N ALA A 402 -3.70 -7.82 -20.70
CA ALA A 402 -2.96 -7.68 -19.44
C ALA A 402 -3.10 -6.27 -18.87
N ASN A 403 -3.00 -5.25 -19.73
CA ASN A 403 -3.16 -3.85 -19.38
C ASN A 403 -4.62 -3.35 -19.36
N ALA A 404 -5.58 -4.12 -19.92
CA ALA A 404 -6.90 -3.66 -20.36
C ALA A 404 -6.87 -2.33 -21.17
N GLY A 405 -5.77 -2.06 -21.87
CA GLY A 405 -5.48 -0.75 -22.47
C GLY A 405 -5.15 -0.88 -23.95
N LEU A 406 -5.53 0.13 -24.73
CA LEU A 406 -5.06 0.26 -26.12
C LEU A 406 -3.56 0.57 -26.10
N LEU A 407 -2.75 -0.15 -26.88
CA LEU A 407 -1.30 0.06 -26.89
C LEU A 407 -0.91 1.50 -27.28
N SER A 408 -1.71 2.12 -28.16
CA SER A 408 -1.60 3.54 -28.57
C SER A 408 -1.85 4.55 -27.44
N LYS A 409 -2.27 4.12 -26.25
CA LYS A 409 -2.50 4.95 -25.06
C LYS A 409 -1.65 4.58 -23.85
N LEU A 410 -0.97 3.43 -23.85
CA LEU A 410 -0.08 3.00 -22.75
C LEU A 410 1.27 3.74 -22.84
N SER A 411 1.80 4.17 -21.70
CA SER A 411 3.08 4.90 -21.62
C SER A 411 4.27 4.02 -21.98
N LEU A 412 5.05 4.40 -23.00
CA LEU A 412 6.31 3.72 -23.32
C LEU A 412 7.30 3.74 -22.13
N ALA A 413 7.29 4.83 -21.35
CA ALA A 413 8.16 4.98 -20.18
C ALA A 413 7.80 4.05 -19.01
N PHE A 414 6.50 3.85 -18.74
CA PHE A 414 6.00 3.41 -17.43
C PHE A 414 4.90 2.34 -17.43
N TRP A 415 4.57 1.69 -18.55
CA TRP A 415 3.51 0.66 -18.59
C TRP A 415 3.79 -0.57 -17.72
N ASP A 416 5.07 -0.93 -17.56
CA ASP A 416 5.64 -2.07 -16.82
C ASP A 416 6.20 -1.68 -15.44
N GLN A 417 5.79 -0.53 -14.89
CA GLN A 417 6.40 0.02 -13.68
C GLN A 417 6.18 -0.82 -12.40
N ASP A 418 5.24 -1.77 -12.42
CA ASP A 418 4.94 -2.70 -11.34
C ASP A 418 5.59 -4.09 -11.47
N ASP A 419 6.18 -4.46 -12.62
CA ASP A 419 6.93 -5.71 -12.81
C ASP A 419 7.98 -5.99 -11.71
N PRO A 420 8.74 -5.00 -11.18
CA PRO A 420 9.70 -5.23 -10.09
C PRO A 420 9.09 -5.70 -8.76
N TYR A 421 7.75 -5.67 -8.62
CA TYR A 421 7.01 -6.06 -7.42
C TYR A 421 6.16 -7.33 -7.60
N ASP A 422 6.22 -8.02 -8.75
CA ASP A 422 5.37 -9.18 -9.02
C ASP A 422 5.44 -10.27 -7.92
N MET A 423 4.28 -10.86 -7.63
CA MET A 423 4.12 -11.80 -6.54
C MET A 423 4.51 -13.21 -6.99
N GLY A 424 5.67 -13.67 -6.54
CA GLY A 424 6.17 -15.01 -6.87
C GLY A 424 5.24 -16.18 -6.50
N GLY A 425 5.47 -17.31 -7.16
CA GLY A 425 4.63 -18.51 -7.10
C GLY A 425 3.63 -18.57 -8.25
N ASP A 426 2.99 -19.73 -8.43
CA ASP A 426 2.08 -19.95 -9.55
C ASP A 426 0.87 -19.00 -9.51
N HIS A 427 0.36 -18.68 -10.69
CA HIS A 427 -0.94 -18.04 -10.88
C HIS A 427 -2.05 -19.08 -10.73
N CYS A 428 -3.12 -18.76 -10.00
CA CYS A 428 -4.16 -19.73 -9.67
C CYS A 428 -5.59 -19.22 -9.88
N PHE A 429 -6.49 -20.15 -10.23
CA PHE A 429 -7.93 -19.99 -10.06
C PHE A 429 -8.37 -20.50 -8.67
N LEU A 430 -9.43 -19.91 -8.11
CA LEU A 430 -10.05 -20.37 -6.86
C LEU A 430 -11.22 -21.32 -7.17
N ALA A 431 -11.21 -22.52 -6.59
CA ALA A 431 -12.30 -23.47 -6.75
C ALA A 431 -13.63 -22.89 -6.22
N GLY A 432 -14.63 -22.79 -7.09
CA GLY A 432 -15.94 -22.20 -6.84
C GLY A 432 -16.00 -20.66 -6.91
N GLY A 433 -14.98 -20.00 -7.43
CA GLY A 433 -14.97 -18.58 -7.81
C GLY A 433 -14.65 -17.58 -6.69
N ASN A 434 -14.06 -16.44 -7.06
CA ASN A 434 -13.50 -15.45 -6.13
C ASN A 434 -14.53 -14.74 -5.23
N GLY A 435 -15.81 -14.82 -5.58
CA GLY A 435 -16.94 -14.38 -4.76
C GLY A 435 -17.01 -15.07 -3.39
N ARG A 436 -16.39 -16.26 -3.24
CA ARG A 436 -16.22 -16.92 -1.94
C ARG A 436 -15.36 -16.09 -0.97
N LEU A 437 -14.29 -15.45 -1.47
CA LEU A 437 -13.46 -14.53 -0.69
C LEU A 437 -14.25 -13.26 -0.30
N VAL A 438 -15.04 -12.74 -1.24
CA VAL A 438 -15.92 -11.58 -1.01
C VAL A 438 -16.96 -11.89 0.07
N GLN A 439 -17.58 -13.07 0.04
CA GLN A 439 -18.57 -13.52 1.03
C GLN A 439 -17.95 -13.60 2.43
N ALA A 440 -16.80 -14.27 2.57
CA ALA A 440 -16.10 -14.39 3.85
C ALA A 440 -15.61 -13.05 4.41
N LEU A 441 -15.27 -12.09 3.54
CA LEU A 441 -14.90 -10.74 3.95
C LEU A 441 -16.10 -9.88 4.35
N ALA A 442 -17.23 -9.98 3.63
CA ALA A 442 -18.46 -9.26 3.92
C ALA A 442 -19.21 -9.78 5.15
N GLU A 443 -18.92 -11.01 5.59
CA GLU A 443 -19.50 -11.62 6.78
C GLU A 443 -19.33 -10.74 8.03
N ASN A 444 -20.48 -10.40 8.64
CA ASN A 444 -20.64 -9.52 9.81
C ASN A 444 -20.18 -8.06 9.61
N VAL A 445 -19.89 -7.62 8.38
CA VAL A 445 -19.61 -6.21 8.08
C VAL A 445 -20.94 -5.44 7.91
N PRO A 446 -21.13 -4.27 8.54
CA PRO A 446 -22.34 -3.47 8.41
C PRO A 446 -22.40 -2.74 7.05
N ILE A 447 -22.86 -3.46 6.01
CA ILE A 447 -23.01 -2.96 4.64
C ILE A 447 -24.46 -2.55 4.37
N LEU A 448 -24.65 -1.32 3.88
CA LEU A 448 -25.90 -0.81 3.35
C LEU A 448 -25.83 -0.82 1.82
N PHE A 449 -26.52 -1.78 1.22
CA PHE A 449 -26.63 -1.94 -0.24
C PHE A 449 -27.62 -0.92 -0.85
N GLU A 450 -27.49 -0.72 -2.16
CA GLU A 450 -28.30 0.20 -2.96
C GLU A 450 -28.24 1.66 -2.43
N LYS A 451 -27.05 2.05 -1.93
CA LYS A 451 -26.70 3.40 -1.45
C LYS A 451 -25.69 4.07 -2.38
N THR A 452 -26.17 4.49 -3.55
CA THR A 452 -25.39 5.28 -4.52
C THR A 452 -25.02 6.65 -3.93
N VAL A 453 -23.77 6.76 -3.46
CA VAL A 453 -23.19 8.03 -3.00
C VAL A 453 -22.99 8.97 -4.19
N HIS A 454 -23.42 10.22 -4.03
CA HIS A 454 -23.26 11.29 -5.03
C HIS A 454 -22.62 12.57 -4.45
N THR A 455 -22.44 12.65 -3.13
CA THR A 455 -21.77 13.79 -2.49
C THR A 455 -21.03 13.36 -1.24
N ILE A 456 -19.78 13.80 -1.11
CA ILE A 456 -18.96 13.60 0.09
C ILE A 456 -18.51 14.99 0.58
N ARG A 457 -19.05 15.42 1.71
CA ARG A 457 -18.62 16.64 2.40
C ARG A 457 -17.61 16.29 3.49
N TYR A 458 -16.56 17.08 3.63
CA TYR A 458 -15.55 16.91 4.69
C TYR A 458 -15.09 18.25 5.26
N SER A 459 -14.79 18.27 6.55
CA SER A 459 -14.38 19.47 7.29
C SER A 459 -13.51 19.12 8.49
N GLY A 460 -12.94 20.12 9.16
CA GLY A 460 -12.23 19.94 10.42
C GLY A 460 -13.06 19.26 11.53
N HIS A 461 -14.39 19.23 11.43
CA HIS A 461 -15.29 18.60 12.39
C HIS A 461 -15.61 17.12 12.09
N GLY A 462 -15.62 16.70 10.83
CA GLY A 462 -16.04 15.36 10.40
C GLY A 462 -16.43 15.30 8.93
N VAL A 463 -17.18 14.27 8.55
CA VAL A 463 -17.67 14.01 7.19
C VAL A 463 -19.19 13.83 7.13
N GLN A 464 -19.79 14.21 6.00
CA GLN A 464 -21.18 13.87 5.64
C GLN A 464 -21.16 13.21 4.25
N VAL A 465 -21.57 11.95 4.18
CA VAL A 465 -21.70 11.20 2.92
C VAL A 465 -23.17 11.11 2.55
N ILE A 466 -23.53 11.51 1.34
CA ILE A 466 -24.93 11.63 0.90
C ILE A 466 -25.22 10.62 -0.21
N ALA A 467 -26.25 9.80 0.00
CA ALA A 467 -26.73 8.80 -0.94
C ALA A 467 -28.26 8.87 -1.06
N GLY A 468 -28.74 9.40 -2.19
CA GLY A 468 -30.13 9.80 -2.38
C GLY A 468 -30.53 10.86 -1.34
N ASN A 469 -31.69 10.66 -0.71
CA ASN A 469 -32.19 11.56 0.32
C ASN A 469 -31.59 11.28 1.73
N GLN A 470 -30.62 10.36 1.85
CA GLN A 470 -30.01 9.98 3.12
C GLN A 470 -28.64 10.64 3.31
N VAL A 471 -28.43 11.26 4.48
CA VAL A 471 -27.13 11.75 4.94
C VAL A 471 -26.59 10.82 6.00
N PHE A 472 -25.37 10.33 5.80
CA PHE A 472 -24.61 9.54 6.76
C PHE A 472 -23.49 10.41 7.32
N GLU A 473 -23.45 10.59 8.64
CA GLU A 473 -22.43 11.38 9.31
C GLU A 473 -21.34 10.50 9.95
N GLY A 474 -20.09 10.97 9.92
CA GLY A 474 -18.97 10.24 10.49
C GLY A 474 -17.80 11.13 10.88
N ASP A 475 -16.83 10.58 11.62
CA ASP A 475 -15.57 11.27 11.94
C ASP A 475 -14.60 11.23 10.75
N MET A 476 -14.61 10.14 9.97
CA MET A 476 -13.77 9.96 8.78
C MET A 476 -14.55 9.23 7.68
N ALA A 477 -14.16 9.45 6.43
CA ALA A 477 -14.61 8.68 5.27
C ALA A 477 -13.43 7.99 4.57
N LEU A 478 -13.67 6.80 4.03
CA LEU A 478 -12.78 6.10 3.09
C LEU A 478 -13.51 5.93 1.76
N CYS A 479 -12.98 6.52 0.69
CA CYS A 479 -13.50 6.36 -0.66
C CYS A 479 -12.80 5.20 -1.36
N THR A 480 -13.57 4.20 -1.82
CA THR A 480 -13.03 3.04 -2.57
C THR A 480 -13.67 2.83 -3.95
N VAL A 481 -14.28 3.89 -4.49
CA VAL A 481 -14.93 3.84 -5.81
C VAL A 481 -13.87 3.70 -6.92
N PRO A 482 -14.18 2.99 -8.02
CA PRO A 482 -13.23 2.83 -9.14
C PRO A 482 -12.81 4.16 -9.78
N LEU A 483 -11.62 4.20 -10.37
CA LEU A 483 -11.08 5.40 -11.04
C LEU A 483 -12.02 5.91 -12.15
N GLY A 484 -12.73 5.05 -12.88
CA GLY A 484 -13.77 5.46 -13.84
C GLY A 484 -14.89 6.29 -13.21
N VAL A 485 -15.30 5.98 -11.97
CA VAL A 485 -16.31 6.73 -11.19
C VAL A 485 -15.76 8.05 -10.66
N LEU A 486 -14.45 8.15 -10.40
CA LEU A 486 -13.80 9.42 -10.09
C LEU A 486 -13.68 10.31 -11.34
N LYS A 487 -13.27 9.72 -12.48
CA LYS A 487 -13.14 10.40 -13.77
C LYS A 487 -14.47 10.98 -14.29
N SER A 488 -15.60 10.34 -14.01
CA SER A 488 -16.92 10.80 -14.47
C SER A 488 -17.45 12.04 -13.71
N GLY A 489 -16.83 12.41 -12.57
CA GLY A 489 -17.30 13.50 -11.72
C GLY A 489 -18.64 13.23 -11.03
N SER A 490 -19.16 11.99 -11.05
CA SER A 490 -20.48 11.64 -10.50
C SER A 490 -20.60 11.78 -8.98
N ILE A 491 -19.47 11.89 -8.27
CA ILE A 491 -19.42 12.16 -6.82
C ILE A 491 -18.88 13.58 -6.60
N LYS A 492 -19.73 14.46 -6.07
CA LYS A 492 -19.33 15.83 -5.71
C LYS A 492 -18.60 15.86 -4.36
N PHE A 493 -17.34 16.26 -4.37
CA PHE A 493 -16.57 16.54 -3.16
C PHE A 493 -16.80 17.98 -2.68
N ILE A 494 -16.97 18.20 -1.37
CA ILE A 494 -17.15 19.53 -0.77
C ILE A 494 -16.31 19.66 0.52
N PRO A 495 -15.24 20.46 0.56
CA PRO A 495 -14.67 21.23 -0.55
C PRO A 495 -14.17 20.31 -1.68
N GLU A 496 -13.82 20.92 -2.81
CA GLU A 496 -13.26 20.20 -3.96
C GLU A 496 -11.91 19.53 -3.61
N LEU A 497 -11.57 18.48 -4.35
CA LEU A 497 -10.29 17.77 -4.17
C LEU A 497 -9.11 18.67 -4.60
N PRO A 498 -7.91 18.52 -4.00
CA PRO A 498 -6.74 19.27 -4.41
C PRO A 498 -6.40 19.05 -5.89
N GLN A 499 -6.02 20.12 -6.60
CA GLN A 499 -5.77 20.09 -8.05
C GLN A 499 -4.84 18.94 -8.47
N ARG A 500 -3.74 18.69 -7.75
CA ARG A 500 -2.81 17.58 -8.00
C ARG A 500 -3.51 16.21 -8.06
N LYS A 501 -4.51 15.97 -7.20
CA LYS A 501 -5.32 14.73 -7.20
C LYS A 501 -6.31 14.71 -8.36
N LEU A 502 -6.93 15.84 -8.71
CA LEU A 502 -7.78 15.93 -9.91
C LEU A 502 -6.96 15.66 -11.19
N ASP A 503 -5.73 16.19 -11.26
CA ASP A 503 -4.82 15.97 -12.39
C ASP A 503 -4.37 14.52 -12.48
N GLY A 504 -4.09 13.84 -11.35
CA GLY A 504 -3.78 12.40 -11.32
C GLY A 504 -4.98 11.53 -11.73
N ILE A 505 -6.19 11.85 -11.24
CA ILE A 505 -7.45 11.23 -11.70
C ILE A 505 -7.64 11.43 -13.20
N LYS A 506 -7.23 12.58 -13.76
CA LYS A 506 -7.28 12.84 -15.20
C LYS A 506 -6.22 12.03 -15.98
N ARG A 507 -4.96 12.04 -15.53
CA ARG A 507 -3.80 11.40 -16.18
C ARG A 507 -3.89 9.88 -16.26
N LEU A 508 -4.11 9.20 -15.13
CA LEU A 508 -4.11 7.73 -15.08
C LEU A 508 -5.07 7.14 -16.12
N GLY A 509 -4.65 6.10 -16.82
CA GLY A 509 -5.53 5.37 -17.71
C GLY A 509 -6.57 4.58 -16.92
N PHE A 510 -7.75 4.38 -17.50
CA PHE A 510 -8.74 3.44 -16.99
C PHE A 510 -9.26 2.61 -18.16
N GLY A 511 -8.94 1.33 -18.11
CA GLY A 511 -9.04 0.38 -19.22
C GLY A 511 -10.41 -0.26 -19.36
N LEU A 512 -10.50 -1.15 -20.35
CA LEU A 512 -11.67 -1.99 -20.60
C LEU A 512 -11.26 -3.40 -21.02
N LEU A 513 -11.75 -4.37 -20.25
CA LEU A 513 -11.72 -5.80 -20.54
C LEU A 513 -13.13 -6.33 -20.29
N ASN A 514 -13.66 -7.11 -21.21
CA ASN A 514 -14.97 -7.76 -21.10
C ASN A 514 -14.88 -9.28 -21.32
N LYS A 515 -15.95 -10.01 -21.00
CA LYS A 515 -16.04 -11.47 -21.10
C LYS A 515 -17.40 -11.94 -21.62
N VAL A 516 -17.41 -13.14 -22.20
CA VAL A 516 -18.60 -13.95 -22.52
C VAL A 516 -18.48 -15.29 -21.78
N ALA A 517 -19.24 -15.46 -20.70
CA ALA A 517 -19.31 -16.72 -19.96
C ALA A 517 -20.46 -17.59 -20.52
N MET A 518 -20.21 -18.88 -20.74
CA MET A 518 -21.13 -19.81 -21.40
C MET A 518 -21.16 -21.16 -20.67
N LEU A 519 -22.31 -21.51 -20.11
CA LEU A 519 -22.56 -22.82 -19.48
C LEU A 519 -23.18 -23.76 -20.52
N PHE A 520 -22.52 -24.89 -20.76
CA PHE A 520 -22.92 -25.90 -21.76
C PHE A 520 -23.61 -27.12 -21.09
N PRO A 521 -24.28 -28.01 -21.85
CA PRO A 521 -24.83 -29.25 -21.28
C PRO A 521 -23.77 -30.32 -20.97
N ARG A 522 -22.59 -30.23 -21.58
CA ARG A 522 -21.45 -31.15 -21.43
C ARG A 522 -20.15 -30.42 -21.73
N VAL A 523 -19.02 -30.92 -21.23
CA VAL A 523 -17.70 -30.55 -21.75
C VAL A 523 -17.55 -31.18 -23.14
N PHE A 524 -17.01 -30.43 -24.09
CA PHE A 524 -16.62 -30.91 -25.43
C PHE A 524 -15.17 -30.55 -25.79
N TRP A 525 -14.43 -29.90 -24.88
CA TRP A 525 -13.07 -29.41 -25.06
C TRP A 525 -12.07 -30.20 -24.18
N GLU A 526 -10.77 -30.04 -24.45
CA GLU A 526 -9.68 -30.67 -23.68
C GLU A 526 -9.71 -30.27 -22.19
N MET A 527 -9.68 -31.26 -21.29
CA MET A 527 -9.67 -31.04 -19.83
C MET A 527 -8.25 -30.94 -19.24
N ASP A 528 -7.22 -31.33 -20.00
CA ASP A 528 -5.81 -31.07 -19.66
C ASP A 528 -5.39 -29.61 -19.89
N LEU A 529 -6.22 -28.81 -20.58
CA LEU A 529 -6.07 -27.36 -20.76
C LEU A 529 -6.81 -26.53 -19.70
N ASP A 530 -6.22 -25.41 -19.28
CA ASP A 530 -6.93 -24.31 -18.61
C ASP A 530 -7.25 -23.14 -19.54
N THR A 531 -6.50 -22.98 -20.63
CA THR A 531 -6.66 -21.86 -21.58
C THR A 531 -6.41 -22.32 -23.01
N PHE A 532 -6.98 -21.62 -23.99
CA PHE A 532 -6.61 -21.73 -25.41
C PHE A 532 -6.89 -20.42 -26.14
N GLY A 533 -6.12 -20.14 -27.20
CA GLY A 533 -6.25 -18.93 -28.01
C GLY A 533 -6.89 -19.18 -29.38
N HIS A 534 -7.43 -18.12 -29.98
CA HIS A 534 -7.93 -18.11 -31.35
C HIS A 534 -7.42 -16.87 -32.10
N LEU A 535 -6.86 -17.07 -33.29
CA LEU A 535 -6.26 -16.00 -34.09
C LEU A 535 -7.30 -15.16 -34.85
N SER A 536 -6.93 -13.95 -35.27
CA SER A 536 -7.74 -13.11 -36.16
C SER A 536 -6.91 -12.55 -37.31
N ASP A 537 -7.54 -12.46 -38.48
CA ASP A 537 -7.08 -11.82 -39.72
C ASP A 537 -7.35 -10.30 -39.78
N ASP A 538 -8.15 -9.77 -38.85
CA ASP A 538 -8.44 -8.33 -38.73
C ASP A 538 -7.71 -7.76 -37.49
N PRO A 539 -6.62 -6.99 -37.66
CA PRO A 539 -5.90 -6.35 -36.56
C PRO A 539 -6.78 -5.46 -35.67
N SER A 540 -7.88 -4.91 -36.19
CA SER A 540 -8.83 -4.09 -35.42
C SER A 540 -9.79 -4.93 -34.57
N ARG A 541 -9.81 -6.26 -34.78
CA ARG A 541 -10.57 -7.27 -34.03
C ARG A 541 -9.68 -8.28 -33.30
N ARG A 542 -8.35 -8.08 -33.28
CA ARG A 542 -7.38 -8.98 -32.63
C ARG A 542 -7.73 -9.42 -31.21
N GLY A 543 -8.39 -8.55 -30.44
CA GLY A 543 -8.85 -8.83 -29.07
C GLY A 543 -10.29 -9.37 -28.95
N GLU A 544 -10.97 -9.69 -30.05
CA GLU A 544 -12.35 -10.18 -30.06
C GLU A 544 -12.38 -11.72 -29.89
N PHE A 545 -12.68 -12.20 -28.68
CA PHE A 545 -12.75 -13.63 -28.36
C PHE A 545 -11.42 -14.39 -28.55
N PHE A 546 -10.31 -13.66 -28.50
CA PHE A 546 -8.95 -14.15 -28.76
C PHE A 546 -8.43 -15.19 -27.75
N LEU A 547 -9.00 -15.24 -26.55
CA LEU A 547 -8.61 -16.13 -25.45
C LEU A 547 -9.84 -16.70 -24.76
N PHE A 548 -9.81 -18.01 -24.52
CA PHE A 548 -10.79 -18.78 -23.77
C PHE A 548 -10.17 -19.32 -22.48
N TYR A 549 -10.90 -19.22 -21.37
CA TYR A 549 -10.62 -19.94 -20.14
C TYR A 549 -11.53 -21.17 -20.01
N ASN A 550 -10.92 -22.35 -19.82
CA ASN A 550 -11.60 -23.54 -19.36
C ASN A 550 -11.85 -23.42 -17.85
N TYR A 551 -13.11 -23.20 -17.47
CA TYR A 551 -13.52 -23.12 -16.08
C TYR A 551 -14.06 -24.46 -15.54
N ALA A 552 -14.14 -25.54 -16.34
CA ALA A 552 -14.76 -26.80 -15.93
C ALA A 552 -14.07 -27.48 -14.74
N THR A 553 -12.75 -27.34 -14.63
CA THR A 553 -11.94 -27.86 -13.51
C THR A 553 -12.20 -27.15 -12.18
N VAL A 554 -12.66 -25.88 -12.21
CA VAL A 554 -12.71 -25.00 -11.02
C VAL A 554 -14.10 -24.47 -10.69
N ALA A 555 -15.02 -24.41 -11.66
CA ALA A 555 -16.34 -23.83 -11.49
C ALA A 555 -17.41 -24.80 -10.99
N GLY A 556 -17.15 -26.11 -11.06
CA GLY A 556 -18.10 -27.18 -10.70
C GLY A 556 -19.03 -27.63 -11.83
N GLY A 557 -18.83 -27.15 -13.07
CA GLY A 557 -19.61 -27.54 -14.24
C GLY A 557 -19.02 -27.02 -15.56
N PRO A 558 -19.51 -27.52 -16.72
CA PRO A 558 -18.99 -27.23 -18.06
C PRO A 558 -19.17 -25.75 -18.46
N LEU A 559 -18.17 -24.95 -18.12
CA LEU A 559 -18.14 -23.50 -18.32
C LEU A 559 -16.91 -23.10 -19.12
N LEU A 560 -17.12 -22.38 -20.23
CA LEU A 560 -16.09 -21.62 -20.93
C LEU A 560 -16.30 -20.12 -20.68
N ILE A 561 -15.21 -19.35 -20.68
CA ILE A 561 -15.25 -17.89 -20.65
C ILE A 561 -14.34 -17.33 -21.75
N ALA A 562 -14.91 -16.73 -22.79
CA ALA A 562 -14.16 -16.01 -23.82
C ALA A 562 -13.88 -14.57 -23.38
N LEU A 563 -12.71 -14.02 -23.69
CA LEU A 563 -12.29 -12.66 -23.34
C LEU A 563 -12.42 -11.68 -24.51
N VAL A 564 -12.63 -10.40 -24.19
CA VAL A 564 -12.72 -9.32 -25.18
C VAL A 564 -11.87 -8.12 -24.71
N ALA A 565 -10.76 -7.87 -25.41
CA ALA A 565 -9.72 -6.90 -25.05
C ALA A 565 -9.50 -5.84 -26.16
N GLY A 566 -8.61 -4.87 -25.91
CA GLY A 566 -8.19 -3.88 -26.91
C GLY A 566 -9.34 -3.04 -27.49
N GLU A 567 -9.26 -2.70 -28.77
CA GLU A 567 -10.35 -1.99 -29.47
C GLU A 567 -11.66 -2.79 -29.49
N ALA A 568 -11.56 -4.12 -29.59
CA ALA A 568 -12.73 -5.00 -29.62
C ALA A 568 -13.55 -4.84 -28.33
N ALA A 569 -12.93 -4.64 -27.17
CA ALA A 569 -13.63 -4.43 -25.90
C ALA A 569 -14.55 -3.20 -25.92
N HIS A 570 -14.15 -2.14 -26.61
CA HIS A 570 -14.96 -0.92 -26.78
C HIS A 570 -16.10 -1.13 -27.80
N LYS A 571 -15.80 -1.74 -28.96
CA LYS A 571 -16.80 -2.09 -29.99
C LYS A 571 -17.88 -3.04 -29.41
N PHE A 572 -17.45 -3.95 -28.54
CA PHE A 572 -18.27 -4.96 -27.88
C PHE A 572 -19.30 -4.40 -26.90
N GLU A 573 -19.07 -3.26 -26.24
CA GLU A 573 -20.08 -2.67 -25.33
C GLU A 573 -21.41 -2.37 -26.03
N SER A 574 -21.36 -1.95 -27.30
CA SER A 574 -22.54 -1.70 -28.15
C SER A 574 -23.10 -2.95 -28.86
N MET A 575 -22.41 -4.09 -28.82
CA MET A 575 -22.84 -5.30 -29.53
C MET A 575 -24.05 -5.94 -28.84
N PRO A 576 -25.04 -6.50 -29.57
CA PRO A 576 -26.09 -7.31 -28.96
C PRO A 576 -25.52 -8.58 -28.31
N PRO A 577 -26.00 -9.02 -27.13
CA PRO A 577 -25.51 -10.24 -26.50
C PRO A 577 -25.78 -11.53 -27.30
N THR A 578 -26.77 -11.53 -28.20
CA THR A 578 -27.02 -12.60 -29.16
C THR A 578 -25.85 -12.77 -30.11
N ASP A 579 -25.48 -11.69 -30.79
CA ASP A 579 -24.49 -11.66 -31.86
C ASP A 579 -23.09 -12.00 -31.32
N ALA A 580 -22.82 -11.54 -30.09
CA ALA A 580 -21.65 -11.93 -29.31
C ALA A 580 -21.57 -13.45 -29.09
N VAL A 581 -22.66 -14.08 -28.65
CA VAL A 581 -22.70 -15.53 -28.43
C VAL A 581 -22.62 -16.29 -29.76
N THR A 582 -23.31 -15.84 -30.79
CA THR A 582 -23.25 -16.45 -32.14
C THR A 582 -21.80 -16.48 -32.65
N ARG A 583 -21.07 -15.37 -32.61
CA ARG A 583 -19.66 -15.32 -33.03
C ARG A 583 -18.74 -16.24 -32.23
N VAL A 584 -18.96 -16.35 -30.92
CA VAL A 584 -18.17 -17.24 -30.06
C VAL A 584 -18.48 -18.71 -30.36
N ILE A 585 -19.75 -19.05 -30.64
CA ILE A 585 -20.15 -20.39 -31.05
C ILE A 585 -19.66 -20.73 -32.46
N GLU A 586 -19.61 -19.77 -33.39
CA GLU A 586 -18.98 -19.92 -34.71
C GLU A 586 -17.49 -20.25 -34.60
N ILE A 587 -16.74 -19.54 -33.74
CA ILE A 587 -15.33 -19.84 -33.44
C ILE A 587 -15.17 -21.25 -32.87
N LEU A 588 -15.97 -21.61 -31.85
CA LEU A 588 -15.90 -22.93 -31.22
C LEU A 588 -16.25 -24.05 -32.21
N LYS A 589 -17.26 -23.86 -33.07
CA LYS A 589 -17.60 -24.81 -34.14
C LYS A 589 -16.47 -24.94 -35.16
N GLY A 590 -15.89 -23.82 -35.58
CA GLY A 590 -14.70 -23.79 -36.43
C GLY A 590 -13.53 -24.62 -35.87
N ILE A 591 -13.28 -24.56 -34.56
CA ILE A 591 -12.24 -25.35 -33.88
C ILE A 591 -12.61 -26.84 -33.79
N TYR A 592 -13.80 -27.18 -33.29
CA TYR A 592 -14.11 -28.54 -32.83
C TYR A 592 -14.88 -29.41 -33.84
N GLU A 593 -15.75 -28.86 -34.69
CA GLU A 593 -16.51 -29.66 -35.65
C GLU A 593 -15.62 -30.33 -36.73
N PRO A 594 -14.54 -29.69 -37.26
CA PRO A 594 -13.58 -30.37 -38.15
C PRO A 594 -12.83 -31.54 -37.50
N GLN A 595 -12.82 -31.62 -36.16
CA GLN A 595 -12.25 -32.72 -35.39
C GLN A 595 -13.28 -33.83 -35.10
N GLY A 596 -14.51 -33.70 -35.62
CA GLY A 596 -15.62 -34.63 -35.37
C GLY A 596 -16.35 -34.40 -34.04
N ILE A 597 -16.14 -33.27 -33.38
CA ILE A 597 -16.70 -32.95 -32.07
C ILE A 597 -17.89 -31.98 -32.23
N GLU A 598 -19.10 -32.48 -31.96
CA GLU A 598 -20.32 -31.65 -31.94
C GLU A 598 -20.24 -30.60 -30.82
N VAL A 599 -20.34 -29.31 -31.18
CA VAL A 599 -20.46 -28.20 -30.23
C VAL A 599 -21.93 -27.95 -29.91
N PRO A 600 -22.40 -28.26 -28.68
CA PRO A 600 -23.79 -28.03 -28.30
C PRO A 600 -24.04 -26.55 -28.03
N GLU A 601 -25.29 -26.10 -28.21
CA GLU A 601 -25.70 -24.75 -27.81
C GLU A 601 -25.61 -24.56 -26.28
N PRO A 602 -25.26 -23.34 -25.80
CA PRO A 602 -25.10 -23.07 -24.38
C PRO A 602 -26.47 -22.94 -23.68
N ILE A 603 -26.61 -23.54 -22.50
CA ILE A 603 -27.83 -23.46 -21.67
C ILE A 603 -28.02 -22.06 -21.08
N GLN A 604 -26.91 -21.39 -20.72
CA GLN A 604 -26.95 -20.02 -20.20
C GLN A 604 -25.70 -19.27 -20.62
N THR A 605 -25.86 -18.01 -21.03
CA THR A 605 -24.76 -17.12 -21.42
C THR A 605 -24.81 -15.80 -20.64
N VAL A 606 -23.65 -15.15 -20.48
CA VAL A 606 -23.51 -13.85 -19.82
C VAL A 606 -22.39 -13.04 -20.47
N CYS A 607 -22.75 -11.96 -21.15
CA CYS A 607 -21.81 -10.94 -21.61
C CYS A 607 -21.61 -9.88 -20.51
N THR A 608 -20.37 -9.42 -20.29
CA THR A 608 -20.10 -8.27 -19.40
C THR A 608 -20.13 -6.95 -20.15
N ARG A 609 -20.39 -5.86 -19.41
CA ARG A 609 -20.47 -4.49 -19.91
C ARG A 609 -19.82 -3.53 -18.90
N TRP A 610 -18.52 -3.70 -18.66
CA TRP A 610 -17.82 -3.00 -17.58
C TRP A 610 -17.69 -1.48 -17.79
N ALA A 611 -17.70 -0.98 -19.04
CA ALA A 611 -17.73 0.47 -19.30
C ALA A 611 -19.14 1.06 -19.11
N SER A 612 -20.18 0.30 -19.47
CA SER A 612 -21.58 0.71 -19.28
C SER A 612 -22.07 0.56 -17.82
N ASP A 613 -21.33 -0.13 -16.95
CA ASP A 613 -21.67 -0.31 -15.54
C ASP A 613 -21.42 1.00 -14.74
N PRO A 614 -22.46 1.67 -14.21
CA PRO A 614 -22.33 2.99 -13.57
C PRO A 614 -21.53 2.96 -12.26
N PHE A 615 -21.29 1.78 -11.69
CA PHE A 615 -20.48 1.60 -10.48
C PHE A 615 -19.05 1.14 -10.80
N SER A 616 -18.61 1.22 -12.05
CA SER A 616 -17.22 0.91 -12.44
C SER A 616 -16.71 1.78 -13.59
N LEU A 617 -17.46 1.94 -14.68
CA LEU A 617 -17.11 2.75 -15.86
C LEU A 617 -15.75 2.38 -16.48
N GLY A 618 -15.49 1.07 -16.57
CA GLY A 618 -14.24 0.45 -17.03
C GLY A 618 -13.83 -0.75 -16.16
N SER A 619 -12.74 -1.44 -16.54
CA SER A 619 -12.25 -2.62 -15.83
C SER A 619 -11.24 -2.28 -14.72
N TYR A 620 -10.07 -1.73 -15.06
CA TYR A 620 -9.00 -1.40 -14.10
C TYR A 620 -8.06 -0.31 -14.63
N SER A 621 -7.25 0.28 -13.75
CA SER A 621 -6.29 1.33 -14.13
C SER A 621 -5.08 0.80 -14.89
N ASN A 622 -4.49 1.65 -15.74
CA ASN A 622 -3.19 1.42 -16.37
C ASN A 622 -2.41 2.75 -16.49
N VAL A 623 -1.11 2.69 -16.76
CA VAL A 623 -0.27 3.88 -16.89
C VAL A 623 -0.33 4.40 -18.32
N ALA A 624 -1.19 5.39 -18.54
CA ALA A 624 -1.35 6.04 -19.83
C ALA A 624 -0.19 7.00 -20.16
N VAL A 625 -0.02 7.35 -21.44
CA VAL A 625 0.90 8.42 -21.89
C VAL A 625 0.70 9.70 -21.06
N GLY A 626 1.81 10.31 -20.63
CA GLY A 626 1.80 11.46 -19.73
C GLY A 626 1.49 11.18 -18.26
N ALA A 627 1.15 9.94 -17.88
CA ALA A 627 0.98 9.49 -16.49
C ALA A 627 2.21 8.70 -15.99
N SER A 628 2.32 8.52 -14.68
CA SER A 628 3.39 7.70 -14.07
C SER A 628 2.93 6.99 -12.79
N GLY A 629 3.79 6.14 -12.21
CA GLY A 629 3.54 5.50 -10.92
C GLY A 629 3.20 6.47 -9.78
N ASP A 630 3.76 7.69 -9.83
CA ASP A 630 3.49 8.77 -8.85
C ASP A 630 2.00 9.16 -8.80
N ASP A 631 1.24 8.96 -9.88
CA ASP A 631 -0.18 9.29 -9.90
C ASP A 631 -1.03 8.34 -9.05
N TYR A 632 -0.60 7.09 -8.85
CA TYR A 632 -1.23 6.18 -7.90
C TYR A 632 -1.02 6.62 -6.45
N ASP A 633 0.18 7.11 -6.13
CA ASP A 633 0.53 7.62 -4.81
C ASP A 633 -0.23 8.93 -4.52
N ILE A 634 -0.29 9.82 -5.51
CA ILE A 634 -1.15 11.02 -5.51
C ILE A 634 -2.62 10.67 -5.28
N LEU A 635 -3.12 9.58 -5.87
CA LEU A 635 -4.51 9.18 -5.69
C LEU A 635 -4.77 8.55 -4.32
N ALA A 636 -3.77 7.93 -3.68
CA ALA A 636 -3.84 7.48 -2.28
C ALA A 636 -3.88 8.64 -1.25
N GLU A 637 -3.29 9.81 -1.53
CA GLU A 637 -3.18 10.92 -0.56
C GLU A 637 -4.50 11.27 0.15
N ASN A 638 -4.51 11.28 1.48
CA ASN A 638 -5.68 11.71 2.25
C ASN A 638 -5.90 13.24 2.17
N VAL A 639 -7.12 13.69 2.41
CA VAL A 639 -7.49 15.11 2.38
C VAL A 639 -8.27 15.56 3.63
N GLY A 640 -8.23 16.87 3.89
CA GLY A 640 -8.96 17.50 5.00
C GLY A 640 -8.36 17.25 6.38
N ASP A 641 -7.03 17.19 6.52
CA ASP A 641 -6.31 16.76 7.74
C ASP A 641 -6.72 15.35 8.18
N GLY A 642 -6.60 14.36 7.27
CA GLY A 642 -6.99 12.97 7.52
C GLY A 642 -8.47 12.80 7.85
N ARG A 643 -9.36 13.41 7.06
CA ARG A 643 -10.83 13.25 7.20
C ARG A 643 -11.42 12.42 6.07
N LEU A 644 -10.86 12.50 4.86
CA LEU A 644 -11.23 11.66 3.71
C LEU A 644 -9.98 10.96 3.17
N PHE A 645 -10.04 9.63 3.08
CA PHE A 645 -8.95 8.75 2.63
C PHE A 645 -9.36 8.02 1.34
N PHE A 646 -8.40 7.43 0.63
CA PHE A 646 -8.63 6.77 -0.67
C PHE A 646 -7.94 5.39 -0.73
N ALA A 647 -8.70 4.34 -1.07
CA ALA A 647 -8.20 2.99 -1.32
C ALA A 647 -8.80 2.40 -2.60
N GLY A 648 -8.27 1.27 -3.07
CA GLY A 648 -8.61 0.65 -4.35
C GLY A 648 -7.35 0.35 -5.18
N GLU A 649 -7.48 -0.44 -6.24
CA GLU A 649 -6.33 -0.80 -7.09
C GLU A 649 -5.65 0.44 -7.72
N ALA A 650 -6.43 1.43 -8.16
CA ALA A 650 -5.90 2.73 -8.61
C ALA A 650 -5.31 3.62 -7.48
N THR A 651 -4.94 3.07 -6.33
CA THR A 651 -4.28 3.79 -5.22
C THR A 651 -3.00 3.11 -4.73
N THR A 652 -2.42 2.18 -5.50
CA THR A 652 -1.25 1.40 -5.07
C THR A 652 -0.27 1.19 -6.22
N ARG A 653 0.80 2.01 -6.25
CA ARG A 653 1.87 1.96 -7.27
C ARG A 653 2.50 0.58 -7.47
N ARG A 654 2.75 -0.16 -6.40
CA ARG A 654 3.40 -1.48 -6.45
C ARG A 654 2.48 -2.60 -6.96
N TYR A 655 1.15 -2.39 -6.94
CA TYR A 655 0.14 -3.43 -7.21
C TYR A 655 -1.14 -2.86 -7.86
N PRO A 656 -1.06 -2.05 -8.95
CA PRO A 656 -2.22 -1.51 -9.62
C PRO A 656 -3.04 -2.61 -10.29
N ALA A 657 -4.23 -2.30 -10.78
CA ALA A 657 -5.17 -3.22 -11.46
C ALA A 657 -5.64 -4.49 -10.70
N THR A 658 -4.94 -4.96 -9.66
CA THR A 658 -5.11 -6.31 -9.11
C THR A 658 -6.11 -6.40 -7.96
N MET A 659 -6.65 -7.61 -7.76
CA MET A 659 -7.47 -7.93 -6.58
C MET A 659 -6.66 -7.81 -5.27
N HIS A 660 -5.37 -8.19 -5.29
CA HIS A 660 -4.53 -8.17 -4.10
C HIS A 660 -4.11 -6.74 -3.73
N GLY A 661 -3.82 -5.87 -4.71
CA GLY A 661 -3.51 -4.46 -4.48
C GLY A 661 -4.72 -3.69 -3.93
N ALA A 662 -5.92 -3.97 -4.46
CA ALA A 662 -7.16 -3.48 -3.86
C ALA A 662 -7.28 -3.90 -2.38
N PHE A 663 -7.08 -5.18 -2.05
CA PHE A 663 -7.11 -5.66 -0.66
C PHE A 663 -6.07 -4.97 0.23
N LEU A 664 -4.80 -4.89 -0.21
CA LEU A 664 -3.70 -4.28 0.54
C LEU A 664 -3.90 -2.77 0.78
N SER A 665 -4.37 -2.02 -0.22
CA SER A 665 -4.70 -0.60 -0.06
C SER A 665 -5.78 -0.35 1.01
N GLY A 666 -6.71 -1.30 1.20
CA GLY A 666 -7.70 -1.26 2.28
C GLY A 666 -7.08 -1.42 3.67
N LEU A 667 -6.12 -2.33 3.82
CA LEU A 667 -5.38 -2.51 5.08
C LEU A 667 -4.49 -1.28 5.40
N ARG A 668 -3.82 -0.74 4.39
CA ARG A 668 -3.02 0.50 4.47
C ARG A 668 -3.87 1.67 4.98
N GLU A 669 -5.03 1.94 4.37
CA GLU A 669 -5.87 3.06 4.82
C GLU A 669 -6.49 2.81 6.20
N ALA A 670 -6.81 1.56 6.57
CA ALA A 670 -7.26 1.28 7.94
C ALA A 670 -6.18 1.60 8.99
N ALA A 671 -4.89 1.34 8.69
CA ALA A 671 -3.77 1.75 9.54
C ALA A 671 -3.61 3.29 9.58
N ASN A 672 -3.63 3.96 8.42
CA ASN A 672 -3.57 5.42 8.31
C ASN A 672 -4.69 6.10 9.13
N MET A 673 -5.95 5.66 8.93
CA MET A 673 -7.11 6.17 9.65
C MET A 673 -7.00 5.95 11.16
N ALA A 674 -6.47 4.80 11.60
CA ALA A 674 -6.18 4.55 13.01
C ALA A 674 -5.15 5.53 13.58
N ASN A 675 -4.06 5.80 12.83
CA ASN A 675 -3.01 6.74 13.23
C ASN A 675 -3.52 8.19 13.31
N TYR A 676 -4.28 8.67 12.32
CA TYR A 676 -4.89 10.01 12.36
C TYR A 676 -5.93 10.16 13.48
N ALA A 677 -6.74 9.13 13.75
CA ALA A 677 -7.67 9.14 14.88
C ALA A 677 -6.94 9.18 16.23
N ASN A 678 -5.91 8.35 16.41
CA ASN A 678 -5.07 8.35 17.61
C ASN A 678 -4.39 9.72 17.83
N ALA A 679 -3.82 10.31 16.77
CA ALA A 679 -3.17 11.62 16.82
C ALA A 679 -4.16 12.74 17.20
N ARG A 680 -5.39 12.74 16.66
CA ARG A 680 -6.46 13.68 17.07
C ARG A 680 -6.91 13.46 18.52
N ALA A 681 -7.07 12.21 18.95
CA ALA A 681 -7.41 11.90 20.33
C ALA A 681 -6.32 12.34 21.33
N LEU A 682 -5.04 12.26 20.94
CA LEU A 682 -3.92 12.79 21.73
C LEU A 682 -3.91 14.32 21.79
N LYS A 683 -4.09 15.03 20.66
CA LYS A 683 -4.28 16.50 20.64
C LYS A 683 -5.41 16.92 21.59
N LEU A 684 -6.60 16.33 21.44
CA LEU A 684 -7.76 16.61 22.30
C LEU A 684 -7.54 16.28 23.79
N LYS A 685 -6.72 15.27 24.13
CA LYS A 685 -6.33 14.98 25.52
C LYS A 685 -5.36 16.01 26.10
N ILE A 686 -4.49 16.58 25.27
CA ILE A 686 -3.61 17.70 25.66
C ILE A 686 -4.45 18.96 25.90
N ASP A 687 -5.38 19.27 24.98
CA ASP A 687 -6.23 20.46 25.04
C ASP A 687 -7.26 20.42 26.20
N ARG A 688 -7.74 19.22 26.58
CA ARG A 688 -8.71 19.03 27.68
C ARG A 688 -8.06 18.76 29.04
N GLY A 689 -6.74 18.66 29.12
CA GLY A 689 -6.04 18.37 30.37
C GLY A 689 -5.87 19.61 31.26
N PRO A 690 -6.19 19.55 32.57
CA PRO A 690 -5.77 20.58 33.52
C PRO A 690 -4.26 20.78 33.42
N SER A 691 -3.83 22.05 33.32
CA SER A 691 -2.59 22.43 32.64
C SER A 691 -1.28 21.91 33.26
N LYS A 692 -0.88 20.67 32.94
CA LYS A 692 0.51 20.18 33.18
C LYS A 692 1.56 21.05 32.46
N ASN A 693 1.18 21.67 31.33
CA ASN A 693 2.01 22.64 30.62
C ASN A 693 2.23 23.95 31.40
N ALA A 694 1.42 24.31 32.40
CA ALA A 694 1.64 25.56 33.14
C ALA A 694 2.95 25.57 33.94
N HIS A 695 3.43 24.42 34.40
CA HIS A 695 4.73 24.33 35.09
C HIS A 695 5.88 24.33 34.06
N SER A 696 5.80 23.47 33.03
CA SER A 696 6.80 23.41 31.95
C SER A 696 6.98 24.77 31.25
N CYS A 697 5.89 25.44 30.88
CA CYS A 697 5.91 26.74 30.21
C CYS A 697 6.12 27.94 31.18
N ALA A 698 6.18 27.71 32.50
CA ALA A 698 6.69 28.68 33.46
C ALA A 698 8.22 28.56 33.60
N CYS A 699 8.75 27.34 33.79
CA CYS A 699 10.19 27.07 33.78
C CYS A 699 10.82 27.56 32.47
N LEU A 700 10.25 27.19 31.32
CA LEU A 700 10.73 27.65 30.01
C LEU A 700 10.72 29.17 29.86
N LEU A 701 9.74 29.88 30.40
CA LEU A 701 9.75 31.35 30.31
C LEU A 701 10.85 31.95 31.21
N ALA A 702 11.03 31.42 32.43
CA ALA A 702 12.10 31.83 33.31
C ALA A 702 13.49 31.55 32.71
N ASP A 703 13.67 30.38 32.07
CA ASP A 703 14.90 29.98 31.40
C ASP A 703 15.20 30.87 30.18
N LEU A 704 14.20 31.19 29.38
CA LEU A 704 14.32 32.14 28.27
C LEU A 704 14.75 33.54 28.77
N PHE A 705 14.21 33.99 29.91
CA PHE A 705 14.58 35.27 30.55
C PHE A 705 15.89 35.23 31.36
N ARG A 706 16.68 34.16 31.30
CA ARG A 706 18.11 34.17 31.70
C ARG A 706 18.99 34.86 30.66
N GLU A 707 18.60 34.80 29.38
CA GLU A 707 19.25 35.50 28.26
C GLU A 707 18.22 36.36 27.50
N PRO A 708 17.83 37.55 27.98
CA PRO A 708 16.95 38.45 27.23
C PRO A 708 17.64 39.04 25.98
N ASP A 709 16.86 39.35 24.95
CA ASP A 709 17.37 39.98 23.70
C ASP A 709 17.52 41.51 23.82
N LEU A 710 16.82 42.13 24.78
CA LEU A 710 17.04 43.50 25.26
C LEU A 710 16.81 43.57 26.77
N GLU A 711 17.56 44.41 27.45
CA GLU A 711 17.35 44.73 28.87
C GLU A 711 17.64 46.20 29.14
N PHE A 712 16.79 46.87 29.91
CA PHE A 712 16.93 48.29 30.27
C PHE A 712 16.14 48.60 31.56
N GLY A 713 16.85 48.94 32.64
CA GLY A 713 16.23 49.08 33.96
C GLY A 713 15.59 47.77 34.42
N SER A 714 14.37 47.85 34.92
CA SER A 714 13.52 46.72 35.33
C SER A 714 12.87 45.95 34.17
N PHE A 715 13.12 46.34 32.92
CA PHE A 715 12.48 45.78 31.72
C PHE A 715 13.41 44.83 30.97
N SER A 716 12.95 43.59 30.73
CA SER A 716 13.63 42.59 29.88
C SER A 716 12.71 42.20 28.71
N VAL A 717 13.23 42.04 27.49
CA VAL A 717 12.47 41.66 26.29
C VAL A 717 13.04 40.40 25.63
N ILE A 718 12.18 39.55 25.07
CA ILE A 718 12.59 38.40 24.25
C ILE A 718 11.92 38.45 22.88
N PHE A 719 12.71 38.24 21.84
CA PHE A 719 12.29 38.27 20.44
C PHE A 719 12.03 36.87 19.87
N GLY A 720 11.01 36.75 19.02
CA GLY A 720 10.73 35.53 18.27
C GLY A 720 11.84 35.16 17.27
N ARG A 721 12.17 36.09 16.37
CA ARG A 721 13.15 35.94 15.28
C ARG A 721 14.15 37.09 15.26
N LYS A 722 15.41 36.82 14.93
CA LYS A 722 16.41 37.90 14.69
C LYS A 722 16.01 38.81 13.53
N ASN A 723 15.49 38.25 12.45
CA ASN A 723 15.04 38.96 11.24
C ASN A 723 13.50 39.12 11.21
N ALA A 724 12.87 39.40 12.35
CA ALA A 724 11.42 39.61 12.43
C ALA A 724 10.96 40.98 11.90
N ASP A 725 9.80 41.01 11.25
CA ASP A 725 8.97 42.20 10.95
C ASP A 725 8.85 43.11 12.20
N PRO A 726 8.92 44.46 12.08
CA PRO A 726 8.59 45.40 13.15
C PRO A 726 7.28 45.09 13.92
N LYS A 727 6.27 44.50 13.24
CA LYS A 727 4.99 44.08 13.82
C LYS A 727 5.03 42.76 14.60
N SER A 728 6.12 42.00 14.56
CA SER A 728 6.18 40.68 15.21
C SER A 728 5.98 40.77 16.71
N THR A 729 5.18 39.89 17.28
CA THR A 729 4.94 39.82 18.73
C THR A 729 6.22 39.45 19.49
N VAL A 730 6.47 40.15 20.60
CA VAL A 730 7.59 39.95 21.53
C VAL A 730 7.05 39.87 22.95
N ILE A 731 7.79 39.22 23.85
CA ILE A 731 7.41 39.10 25.26
C ILE A 731 8.23 40.07 26.09
N LEU A 732 7.55 40.96 26.83
CA LEU A 732 8.14 41.85 27.82
C LEU A 732 7.97 41.26 29.22
N ARG A 733 9.01 41.37 30.05
CA ARG A 733 8.98 41.19 31.50
C ARG A 733 9.30 42.53 32.16
N VAL A 734 8.56 42.88 33.22
CA VAL A 734 8.87 43.96 34.16
C VAL A 734 9.13 43.34 35.52
N THR A 735 10.20 43.77 36.20
CA THR A 735 10.66 43.18 37.46
C THR A 735 10.66 44.21 38.57
N PHE A 736 9.73 44.07 39.53
CA PHE A 736 9.71 44.91 40.72
C PHE A 736 10.53 44.28 41.86
N ASN A 737 11.42 45.07 42.45
CA ASN A 737 12.28 44.70 43.58
C ASN A 737 11.84 45.49 44.84
N ASP A 738 11.81 44.83 45.99
CA ASP A 738 11.47 45.44 47.28
C ASP A 738 12.68 46.20 47.87
N PRO A 739 12.53 47.41 48.48
CA PRO A 739 13.67 48.20 48.92
C PRO A 739 14.44 47.58 50.10
N GLN A 740 15.72 47.25 49.89
CA GLN A 740 16.58 46.71 50.95
C GLN A 740 16.83 47.74 52.08
N LYS A 741 16.55 47.33 53.32
CA LYS A 741 17.01 48.04 54.53
C LYS A 741 18.50 47.75 54.79
N LYS A 742 19.30 48.80 54.99
CA LYS A 742 20.64 48.71 55.61
C LYS A 742 20.52 48.46 57.12
N ASN A 743 21.51 47.81 57.73
CA ASN A 743 22.00 48.10 59.09
C ASN A 743 23.34 47.36 59.37
N HIS A 744 24.00 47.72 60.48
CA HIS A 744 25.40 47.40 60.80
C HIS A 744 25.60 46.41 61.98
N GLU A 745 26.76 45.74 61.97
CA GLU A 745 27.64 45.36 63.11
C GLU A 745 27.18 44.42 64.26
N GLY A 746 28.16 43.72 64.86
CA GLY A 746 28.05 43.03 66.17
C GLY A 746 28.44 41.53 66.20
N PRO A 747 29.57 41.11 66.84
CA PRO A 747 30.02 39.71 66.89
C PRO A 747 29.98 39.02 68.28
N ASN A 748 30.32 37.72 68.30
CA ASN A 748 30.67 36.83 69.42
C ASN A 748 29.58 36.29 70.38
N SER A 749 29.37 34.97 70.37
CA SER A 749 29.62 34.05 71.52
C SER A 749 29.11 32.63 71.19
N ASP A 750 29.20 31.68 72.13
CA ASP A 750 29.51 30.27 71.86
C ASP A 750 28.38 29.27 72.23
N GLN A 751 28.64 27.99 71.90
CA GLN A 751 28.05 26.75 72.43
C GLN A 751 26.73 26.15 71.87
N ARG A 752 26.90 24.84 71.61
CA ARG A 752 26.04 23.66 71.42
C ARG A 752 24.73 23.63 72.25
N HIS A 753 23.67 22.88 71.91
CA HIS A 753 23.25 22.07 70.74
C HIS A 753 21.71 21.94 70.83
N THR A 754 20.92 22.12 69.77
CA THR A 754 20.34 21.06 68.91
C THR A 754 19.43 21.71 67.85
N ASN A 755 18.84 20.94 66.92
CA ASN A 755 17.82 21.38 65.92
C ASN A 755 18.18 22.50 64.93
N LYS A 756 19.38 23.10 65.01
CA LYS A 756 19.79 24.22 64.15
C LYS A 756 19.75 23.89 62.64
N LEU A 757 20.05 22.64 62.24
CA LEU A 757 19.97 22.20 60.84
C LEU A 757 18.51 22.18 60.34
N LEU A 758 17.57 21.66 61.14
CA LEU A 758 16.16 21.57 60.75
C LEU A 758 15.52 22.95 60.62
N PHE A 759 15.83 23.87 61.55
CA PHE A 759 15.35 25.25 61.46
C PHE A 759 15.99 26.01 60.29
N GLN A 760 17.28 25.80 60.01
CA GLN A 760 17.94 26.37 58.82
C GLN A 760 17.38 25.81 57.51
N GLN A 761 17.02 24.52 57.43
CA GLN A 761 16.39 23.92 56.26
C GLN A 761 14.95 24.40 56.03
N LEU A 762 14.18 24.65 57.10
CA LEU A 762 12.86 25.25 57.00
C LEU A 762 12.93 26.74 56.62
N GLN A 763 13.89 27.49 57.18
CA GLN A 763 14.02 28.92 56.93
C GLN A 763 14.68 29.24 55.59
N SER A 764 15.57 28.39 55.06
CA SER A 764 16.08 28.51 53.69
C SER A 764 15.01 28.21 52.63
N HIS A 765 14.06 27.32 52.92
CA HIS A 765 12.89 27.06 52.06
C HIS A 765 11.88 28.22 51.99
N PHE A 766 11.91 29.16 52.95
CA PHE A 766 10.94 30.25 53.08
C PHE A 766 11.50 31.66 52.94
N SER A 767 12.83 31.84 52.88
CA SER A 767 13.47 33.16 52.73
C SER A 767 13.44 33.66 51.28
N GLN A 768 12.23 33.88 50.77
CA GLN A 768 11.98 34.34 49.41
C GLN A 768 12.29 35.84 49.25
N GLN A 769 13.26 36.18 48.41
CA GLN A 769 13.17 37.42 47.61
C GLN A 769 12.39 37.10 46.33
N GLN A 770 11.05 37.02 46.42
CA GLN A 770 10.21 36.99 45.22
C GLN A 770 10.26 38.37 44.54
N GLN A 771 11.13 38.52 43.56
CA GLN A 771 11.02 39.60 42.58
C GLN A 771 9.68 39.45 41.86
N LEU A 772 8.84 40.49 41.87
CA LEU A 772 7.53 40.42 41.23
C LEU A 772 7.71 40.63 39.72
N HIS A 773 7.74 39.51 38.99
CA HIS A 773 7.76 39.53 37.53
C HIS A 773 6.33 39.57 36.97
N VAL A 774 6.00 40.67 36.31
CA VAL A 774 4.80 40.80 35.45
C VAL A 774 5.22 40.87 33.99
N TYR A 775 4.30 40.53 33.10
CA TYR A 775 4.57 40.32 31.68
C TYR A 775 3.50 41.00 30.82
N THR A 776 3.83 41.27 29.55
CA THR A 776 2.84 41.59 28.52
C THR A 776 3.37 41.26 27.13
N LEU A 777 2.51 41.34 26.11
CA LEU A 777 2.86 41.17 24.70
C LEU A 777 2.92 42.53 24.01
N LEU A 778 3.99 42.78 23.26
CA LEU A 778 4.18 43.98 22.44
C LEU A 778 4.51 43.60 21.00
N SER A 779 4.44 44.55 20.07
CA SER A 779 5.19 44.43 18.81
C SER A 779 6.67 44.75 19.04
N ARG A 780 7.55 44.23 18.17
CA ARG A 780 8.99 44.49 18.20
C ARG A 780 9.32 45.99 18.12
N GLN A 781 8.55 46.74 17.34
CA GLN A 781 8.67 48.20 17.27
C GLN A 781 8.36 48.87 18.62
N GLN A 782 7.22 48.56 19.25
CA GLN A 782 6.83 49.13 20.54
C GLN A 782 7.86 48.85 21.65
N ALA A 783 8.46 47.66 21.66
CA ALA A 783 9.51 47.32 22.61
C ALA A 783 10.82 48.08 22.38
N LEU A 784 11.12 48.48 21.14
CA LEU A 784 12.25 49.37 20.82
C LEU A 784 11.95 50.82 21.18
N GLU A 785 10.74 51.32 20.91
CA GLU A 785 10.30 52.66 21.33
C GLU A 785 10.35 52.83 22.85
N LEU A 786 9.91 51.82 23.61
CA LEU A 786 9.92 51.81 25.07
C LEU A 786 11.32 51.99 25.67
N ARG A 787 12.35 51.45 25.01
CA ARG A 787 13.75 51.58 25.45
C ARG A 787 14.22 53.03 25.44
N GLU A 788 13.86 53.77 24.39
CA GLU A 788 14.28 55.16 24.17
C GLU A 788 13.54 56.18 25.06
N VAL A 789 12.48 55.76 25.77
CA VAL A 789 11.79 56.57 26.77
C VAL A 789 12.76 56.99 27.87
N ARG A 790 12.87 58.30 28.09
CA ARG A 790 13.68 58.94 29.14
C ARG A 790 12.84 59.22 30.38
N GLY A 791 13.50 59.45 31.52
CA GLY A 791 12.84 59.68 32.82
C GLY A 791 12.74 58.42 33.70
N GLY A 792 13.55 57.39 33.42
CA GLY A 792 13.60 56.18 34.25
C GLY A 792 12.41 55.24 34.04
N ASP A 793 12.26 54.31 34.97
CA ASP A 793 11.35 53.17 34.81
C ASP A 793 9.88 53.51 35.11
N GLU A 794 9.64 54.50 35.96
CA GLU A 794 8.30 55.06 36.19
C GLU A 794 7.70 55.65 34.91
N MET A 795 8.49 56.42 34.15
CA MET A 795 8.06 56.97 32.86
C MET A 795 7.87 55.89 31.78
N ARG A 796 8.63 54.78 31.84
CA ARG A 796 8.41 53.61 30.97
C ARG A 796 7.15 52.84 31.33
N LEU A 797 6.87 52.67 32.63
CA LEU A 797 5.65 52.03 33.13
C LEU A 797 4.41 52.84 32.73
N ASN A 798 4.47 54.16 32.85
CA ASN A 798 3.46 55.10 32.36
C ASN A 798 3.29 54.98 30.82
N TYR A 799 4.38 54.95 30.04
CA TYR A 799 4.33 54.74 28.58
C TYR A 799 3.63 53.43 28.18
N LEU A 800 3.85 52.34 28.92
CA LEU A 800 3.14 51.07 28.70
C LEU A 800 1.64 51.18 28.95
N CYS A 801 1.25 51.63 30.14
CA CYS A 801 -0.13 51.61 30.58
C CYS A 801 -0.98 52.66 29.86
N GLU A 802 -0.55 53.92 29.85
CA GLU A 802 -1.36 55.05 29.36
C GLU A 802 -1.19 55.27 27.85
N LYS A 803 0.03 55.13 27.30
CA LYS A 803 0.30 55.43 25.88
C LYS A 803 0.16 54.22 24.96
N LEU A 804 0.52 53.02 25.40
CA LEU A 804 0.33 51.79 24.62
C LEU A 804 -0.96 51.02 25.00
N GLY A 805 -1.63 51.39 26.10
CA GLY A 805 -2.87 50.75 26.53
C GLY A 805 -2.71 49.30 26.99
N VAL A 806 -1.48 48.83 27.24
CA VAL A 806 -1.23 47.42 27.53
C VAL A 806 -1.33 47.11 29.01
N ARG A 807 -2.00 46.00 29.33
CA ARG A 807 -2.11 45.50 30.70
C ARG A 807 -0.90 44.64 31.03
N LEU A 808 -0.30 44.88 32.19
CA LEU A 808 0.70 43.98 32.78
C LEU A 808 -0.02 42.88 33.55
N VAL A 809 0.41 41.63 33.34
CA VAL A 809 -0.22 40.43 33.92
C VAL A 809 0.81 39.48 34.49
N GLY A 810 0.47 38.76 35.56
CA GLY A 810 1.27 37.60 35.98
C GLY A 810 1.25 36.50 34.92
N ARG A 811 2.22 35.58 34.94
CA ARG A 811 2.43 34.52 33.91
C ARG A 811 1.15 33.82 33.40
N LYS A 812 0.19 33.55 34.29
CA LYS A 812 -1.08 32.88 33.95
C LYS A 812 -2.03 33.75 33.10
N GLY A 813 -1.94 35.08 33.19
CA GLY A 813 -2.79 36.02 32.45
C GLY A 813 -2.32 36.32 31.02
N LEU A 814 -1.15 35.84 30.60
CA LEU A 814 -0.65 36.02 29.23
C LEU A 814 -1.43 35.24 28.16
N GLY A 815 -2.12 34.16 28.55
CA GLY A 815 -2.95 33.35 27.66
C GLY A 815 -2.20 32.54 26.59
N PRO A 816 -2.95 31.77 25.77
CA PRO A 816 -2.37 30.81 24.82
C PRO A 816 -1.56 31.48 23.69
N ASN A 817 -1.84 32.74 23.37
CA ASN A 817 -1.08 33.50 22.37
C ASN A 817 0.39 33.65 22.80
N ALA A 818 0.66 33.87 24.09
CA ALA A 818 2.03 33.90 24.58
C ALA A 818 2.67 32.50 24.61
N ASP A 819 1.91 31.45 24.94
CA ASP A 819 2.42 30.08 24.95
C ASP A 819 2.88 29.63 23.54
N SER A 820 2.17 30.05 22.49
CA SER A 820 2.58 29.89 21.09
C SER A 820 3.90 30.62 20.78
N VAL A 821 4.03 31.88 21.21
CA VAL A 821 5.28 32.67 21.04
C VAL A 821 6.45 32.04 21.81
N ILE A 822 6.23 31.55 23.03
CA ILE A 822 7.22 30.83 23.85
C ILE A 822 7.70 29.55 23.15
N ALA A 823 6.78 28.77 22.57
CA ALA A 823 7.12 27.57 21.83
C ALA A 823 7.97 27.89 20.58
N SER A 824 7.62 28.94 19.83
CA SER A 824 8.41 29.41 18.69
C SER A 824 9.82 29.86 19.09
N ILE A 825 9.94 30.67 20.15
CA ILE A 825 11.24 31.13 20.68
C ILE A 825 12.10 29.94 21.12
N LYS A 826 11.52 28.95 21.81
CA LYS A 826 12.23 27.74 22.24
C LYS A 826 12.77 26.96 21.03
N ALA A 827 11.94 26.75 20.00
CA ALA A 827 12.34 26.02 18.80
C ALA A 827 13.50 26.72 18.06
N GLU A 828 13.50 28.05 17.96
CA GLU A 828 14.58 28.78 17.31
C GLU A 828 15.86 28.87 18.15
N ARG A 829 15.75 29.08 19.47
CA ARG A 829 16.92 29.13 20.38
C ARG A 829 17.57 27.76 20.62
N GLY A 830 16.83 26.66 20.48
CA GLY A 830 17.32 25.28 20.71
C GLY A 830 18.38 24.79 19.71
N ASN A 831 18.51 25.40 18.54
CA ASN A 831 19.44 24.97 17.49
C ASN A 831 20.90 25.45 17.66
N LYS A 832 21.27 26.01 18.83
CA LYS A 832 22.67 26.38 19.14
C LYS A 832 23.49 25.14 19.54
N LYS A 833 24.37 24.64 18.68
CA LYS A 833 25.54 23.84 19.14
C LYS A 833 26.47 24.75 19.97
N PRO A 834 27.15 24.23 21.02
CA PRO A 834 28.11 25.01 21.79
C PRO A 834 29.37 25.30 20.96
N SER A 835 29.93 26.50 21.12
CA SER A 835 31.21 26.88 20.52
C SER A 835 32.01 27.77 21.47
N SER A 836 32.94 27.16 22.20
CA SER A 836 34.13 27.81 22.74
C SER A 836 35.33 27.47 21.81
N THR A 837 36.47 28.15 21.81
CA THR A 837 37.05 29.04 22.84
C THR A 837 37.78 30.24 22.19
N TYR A 838 38.08 31.27 22.99
CA TYR A 838 38.88 32.45 22.65
C TYR A 838 40.31 32.11 22.13
N LEU A 839 40.92 33.03 21.35
CA LEU A 839 42.20 33.68 21.74
C LEU A 839 42.55 34.94 20.89
N ALA A 840 43.59 35.65 21.36
CA ALA A 840 43.84 37.10 21.22
C ALA A 840 44.42 37.64 19.88
N LEU A 841 44.52 38.97 19.84
CA LEU A 841 45.29 39.85 18.95
C LEU A 841 46.70 39.27 18.57
N LYS A 842 47.35 39.61 17.44
CA LYS A 842 47.68 40.97 16.94
C LYS A 842 48.34 40.93 15.53
N SER A 843 48.44 42.10 14.87
CA SER A 843 49.43 42.51 13.82
C SER A 843 49.68 41.69 12.53
N GLY A 844 49.62 42.37 11.38
CA GLY A 844 50.77 42.43 10.46
C GLY A 844 50.68 41.77 9.06
N THR A 845 50.80 42.62 8.03
CA THR A 845 51.42 42.34 6.70
C THR A 845 51.03 41.10 5.87
N SER A 846 50.25 41.36 4.81
CA SER A 846 50.54 41.05 3.40
C SER A 846 51.06 39.65 2.99
N LYS A 847 50.20 38.86 2.34
CA LYS A 847 50.30 38.59 0.88
C LYS A 847 49.03 37.95 0.31
N MET A 848 48.91 37.95 -1.03
CA MET A 848 47.69 37.56 -1.75
C MET A 848 47.51 36.04 -1.89
N LYS A 849 46.25 35.58 -1.83
CA LYS A 849 45.69 34.74 -2.91
C LYS A 849 44.16 34.90 -2.99
N THR A 850 43.71 35.15 -4.22
CA THR A 850 42.34 35.43 -4.69
C THR A 850 41.20 34.74 -3.94
N SER A 851 40.23 35.54 -3.50
CA SER A 851 38.86 35.11 -3.22
C SER A 851 37.88 35.82 -4.16
N SER A 852 36.72 35.22 -4.42
CA SER A 852 35.55 35.95 -4.92
C SER A 852 34.27 35.28 -4.41
N THR A 853 33.51 35.98 -3.59
CA THR A 853 32.18 35.57 -3.15
C THR A 853 31.11 36.47 -3.78
N ARG A 854 30.00 35.84 -4.15
CA ARG A 854 28.64 36.39 -4.34
C ARG A 854 28.48 37.92 -4.23
N ASN A 855 27.84 38.54 -5.24
CA ASN A 855 26.41 38.86 -5.11
C ASN A 855 25.75 39.35 -6.42
N ALA A 856 24.41 39.29 -6.40
CA ALA A 856 23.40 39.63 -7.41
C ALA A 856 23.59 40.91 -8.26
N VAL A 857 22.85 41.01 -9.39
CA VAL A 857 21.83 42.07 -9.62
C VAL A 857 20.97 41.86 -10.89
N ARG A 858 19.67 42.18 -10.74
CA ARG A 858 18.56 42.53 -11.67
C ARG A 858 18.73 42.55 -13.22
N ARG A 859 17.61 42.15 -13.87
CA ARG A 859 16.94 42.73 -15.08
C ARG A 859 17.64 42.68 -16.47
N ALA A 860 16.87 42.19 -17.45
CA ALA A 860 16.61 42.92 -18.71
C ALA A 860 15.19 42.59 -19.24
N LYS A 861 14.55 43.50 -19.99
CA LYS A 861 13.27 43.30 -20.71
C LYS A 861 13.18 44.29 -21.88
N ILE A 862 13.26 43.78 -23.12
CA ILE A 862 13.11 44.53 -24.38
C ILE A 862 12.33 43.57 -25.32
N VAL A 863 11.03 43.74 -25.57
CA VAL A 863 10.33 44.77 -26.37
C VAL A 863 10.54 44.62 -27.88
N ARG A 864 9.47 44.22 -28.59
CA ARG A 864 9.14 44.68 -29.94
C ARG A 864 7.64 45.02 -30.02
N ASN A 865 7.31 46.04 -30.80
CA ASN A 865 5.95 46.54 -31.05
C ASN A 865 5.19 45.54 -31.96
N SER A 866 3.87 45.28 -31.87
CA SER A 866 2.67 46.05 -31.50
C SER A 866 2.02 46.86 -32.64
N THR A 867 0.91 46.34 -33.19
CA THR A 867 -0.17 47.14 -33.80
C THR A 867 -1.52 46.47 -33.53
N ARG A 868 -2.61 47.25 -33.42
CA ARG A 868 -4.01 46.77 -33.31
C ARG A 868 -4.77 47.06 -34.61
N VAL A 869 -5.66 46.15 -35.00
CA VAL A 869 -6.95 46.43 -35.67
C VAL A 869 -8.01 45.56 -34.97
N ALA A 870 -9.32 45.85 -35.11
CA ALA A 870 -10.35 45.40 -34.18
C ALA A 870 -11.59 44.74 -34.83
N ALA A 871 -12.35 44.04 -33.96
CA ALA A 871 -13.78 43.75 -34.02
C ALA A 871 -14.36 42.89 -35.17
N ALA A 872 -14.80 41.67 -34.84
CA ALA A 872 -16.10 41.09 -35.19
C ALA A 872 -16.30 39.71 -34.53
N ALA A 873 -17.54 39.21 -34.54
CA ALA A 873 -17.96 37.84 -34.21
C ALA A 873 -19.20 37.51 -35.09
N PRO A 874 -19.75 36.27 -35.15
CA PRO A 874 -19.35 35.00 -34.52
C PRO A 874 -19.29 33.80 -35.55
N VAL A 875 -19.41 32.55 -35.04
CA VAL A 875 -19.96 31.32 -35.68
C VAL A 875 -19.00 30.21 -36.16
N SER A 876 -19.44 28.96 -35.90
CA SER A 876 -19.06 27.63 -36.44
C SER A 876 -17.95 26.82 -35.76
N ASN A 877 -18.20 25.50 -35.66
CA ASN A 877 -17.34 24.47 -35.07
C ASN A 877 -16.76 23.55 -36.16
N THR A 878 -15.50 23.13 -36.02
CA THR A 878 -15.01 21.80 -36.45
C THR A 878 -13.76 21.42 -35.63
N PRO A 879 -13.64 20.19 -35.10
CA PRO A 879 -12.42 19.73 -34.42
C PRO A 879 -11.43 19.12 -35.43
N ASN A 880 -10.15 19.54 -35.42
CA ASN A 880 -9.14 18.91 -36.29
C ASN A 880 -7.67 18.98 -35.81
N ASP A 881 -7.44 19.21 -34.51
CA ASP A 881 -6.09 19.46 -33.94
C ASP A 881 -5.39 18.23 -33.33
N ILE A 882 -5.83 17.00 -33.63
CA ILE A 882 -5.24 15.77 -33.07
C ILE A 882 -4.16 15.18 -33.99
N LYS A 883 -4.32 15.25 -35.32
CA LYS A 883 -3.42 14.57 -36.28
C LYS A 883 -2.02 15.18 -36.42
N GLN A 884 -1.76 16.35 -35.85
CA GLN A 884 -0.52 17.08 -36.09
C GLN A 884 0.61 16.73 -35.09
N MET A 885 0.29 16.21 -33.90
CA MET A 885 1.31 15.74 -32.93
C MET A 885 1.89 14.36 -33.27
N ASP A 886 1.10 13.48 -33.91
CA ASP A 886 1.56 12.15 -34.30
C ASP A 886 2.66 12.21 -35.37
N GLN A 887 2.61 13.20 -36.28
CA GLN A 887 3.57 13.32 -37.38
C GLN A 887 4.96 13.78 -36.91
N ASP A 888 5.04 14.80 -36.05
CA ASP A 888 6.32 15.24 -35.48
C ASP A 888 6.94 14.16 -34.58
N SER A 889 6.11 13.39 -33.86
CA SER A 889 6.53 12.24 -33.05
C SER A 889 7.12 11.13 -33.93
N SER A 890 6.43 10.77 -35.01
CA SER A 890 6.88 9.74 -35.96
C SER A 890 8.19 10.14 -36.67
N ALA A 891 8.31 11.39 -37.12
CA ALA A 891 9.54 11.90 -37.73
C ALA A 891 10.74 11.87 -36.74
N THR A 892 10.50 12.20 -35.46
CA THR A 892 11.52 12.13 -34.41
C THR A 892 11.99 10.69 -34.16
N LEU A 893 11.05 9.73 -34.11
CA LEU A 893 11.35 8.30 -33.98
C LEU A 893 12.14 7.77 -35.19
N GLN A 894 11.76 8.13 -36.41
CA GLN A 894 12.47 7.73 -37.64
C GLN A 894 13.89 8.30 -37.72
N HIS A 895 14.11 9.55 -37.29
CA HIS A 895 15.44 10.15 -37.26
C HIS A 895 16.35 9.52 -36.19
N LEU A 896 15.81 9.19 -35.01
CA LEU A 896 16.52 8.40 -34.01
C LEU A 896 16.85 6.99 -34.54
N PHE A 897 15.92 6.35 -35.26
CA PHE A 897 16.14 5.03 -35.86
C PHE A 897 17.28 5.04 -36.89
N GLN A 898 17.35 6.04 -37.76
CA GLN A 898 18.45 6.20 -38.72
C GLN A 898 19.83 6.39 -38.06
N LEU A 899 19.89 6.98 -36.86
CA LEU A 899 21.15 7.16 -36.12
C LEU A 899 21.68 5.89 -35.43
N TYR A 900 20.85 4.84 -35.31
CA TYR A 900 21.19 3.60 -34.59
C TYR A 900 20.95 2.31 -35.40
N GLY A 901 20.51 2.40 -36.66
CA GLY A 901 20.21 1.25 -37.51
C GLY A 901 21.41 0.42 -37.99
N GLU A 902 22.62 1.01 -38.02
CA GLU A 902 23.85 0.32 -38.45
C GLU A 902 24.60 -0.38 -37.30
N PHE A 903 24.02 -1.47 -36.79
CA PHE A 903 24.75 -2.44 -35.96
C PHE A 903 24.56 -3.86 -36.49
N THR A 904 25.40 -4.25 -37.45
CA THR A 904 25.61 -5.66 -37.81
C THR A 904 26.29 -6.39 -36.66
N VAL A 905 25.53 -7.22 -35.92
CA VAL A 905 26.05 -8.04 -34.82
C VAL A 905 26.63 -9.34 -35.38
N GLU A 906 27.96 -9.50 -35.30
CA GLU A 906 28.58 -10.82 -35.51
C GLU A 906 28.08 -11.81 -34.45
N SER A 907 27.74 -13.02 -34.89
CA SER A 907 27.13 -14.03 -34.03
C SER A 907 28.13 -14.62 -33.02
N ALA A 908 28.06 -14.16 -31.77
CA ALA A 908 28.74 -14.78 -30.64
C ALA A 908 27.70 -15.35 -29.65
N PRO A 909 27.75 -16.65 -29.29
CA PRO A 909 26.76 -17.24 -28.39
C PRO A 909 26.95 -16.74 -26.96
N SER A 910 26.03 -15.93 -26.45
CA SER A 910 26.04 -15.47 -25.05
C SER A 910 24.76 -15.87 -24.31
N GLU A 911 24.82 -16.98 -23.57
CA GLU A 911 23.77 -17.39 -22.62
C GLU A 911 23.56 -16.33 -21.54
N ARG A 912 22.53 -15.48 -21.69
CA ARG A 912 22.04 -14.58 -20.62
C ARG A 912 20.54 -14.36 -20.71
N ASN A 913 19.76 -15.33 -20.23
CA ASN A 913 18.32 -15.17 -20.05
C ASN A 913 18.06 -14.10 -18.97
N PHE A 914 17.79 -12.88 -19.42
CA PHE A 914 17.08 -11.87 -18.65
C PHE A 914 15.59 -12.23 -18.71
N SER A 915 15.09 -12.70 -17.58
CA SER A 915 13.73 -13.20 -17.41
C SER A 915 12.86 -12.05 -16.92
N PHE A 916 12.04 -11.47 -17.80
CA PHE A 916 10.98 -10.53 -17.40
C PHE A 916 9.87 -11.29 -16.66
N SER A 917 9.39 -10.71 -15.56
CA SER A 917 8.36 -11.28 -14.69
C SER A 917 7.31 -10.22 -14.41
N GLY A 918 6.33 -10.18 -15.30
CA GLY A 918 5.16 -9.31 -15.24
C GLY A 918 3.94 -10.06 -15.77
N PRO A 919 2.73 -9.47 -15.67
CA PRO A 919 1.48 -10.13 -16.05
C PRO A 919 1.38 -10.54 -17.53
N CYS A 920 2.30 -10.10 -18.39
CA CYS A 920 2.45 -10.58 -19.76
C CYS A 920 2.75 -12.10 -19.84
N LYS A 921 3.38 -12.70 -18.83
CA LYS A 921 3.74 -14.14 -18.86
C LYS A 921 2.56 -15.09 -18.60
N LEU A 922 1.33 -14.59 -18.55
CA LEU A 922 0.11 -15.42 -18.51
C LEU A 922 -0.08 -16.26 -19.79
N GLN A 923 0.54 -15.88 -20.91
CA GLN A 923 0.58 -16.66 -22.15
C GLN A 923 1.90 -16.45 -22.93
N SER A 924 3.02 -16.93 -22.35
CA SER A 924 4.35 -16.93 -22.99
C SER A 924 5.10 -18.18 -22.52
N MET A 925 5.31 -19.13 -23.44
CA MET A 925 5.71 -20.50 -23.12
C MET A 925 7.21 -20.61 -22.83
N ASP A 926 7.53 -21.34 -21.77
CA ASP A 926 8.75 -22.16 -21.75
C ASP A 926 8.32 -23.57 -22.23
N MET A 927 8.79 -23.99 -23.42
CA MET A 927 8.75 -25.39 -23.90
C MET A 927 10.03 -26.14 -23.51
#